data_AF-A0AA89BXE9-F1
#
_entry.id   AF-A0AA89BXE9-F1
#
_cell.length_a   1.000
_cell.length_b   1.000
_cell.length_c   1.000
_cell.angle_alpha   90.00
_cell.angle_beta   90.00
_cell.angle_gamma   90.00
#
_symmetry.space_group_name_H-M   'P 1'
#
loop_
_entity.id
_entity.type
_entity.pdbx_description
1 polymer ?
#
loop_
_entity_poly.entity_id
_entity_poly.type
_entity_poly.pdbx_seq_one_letter_code
_entity_poly.pdbx_strand_id
1 'polypeptide(L)'
;MHIFLLRLKEFNLRETIDIWKIPKTAEKITKTGCSGFSGKDAKLANVILRGLCDGKNKCQLYSSNDVYKDPCPGVRKYLEVNYRCEKSCLCMASGDPHYKTYDGSIIHFMGICKYTMTKSKDSNDECAFNVEVKNERRGGNTRVSFTKSVDVTMYDKTVRILPQRKVLISGRRRHLPIKENEGKLKVFQSGRFVQVWSACGVKVKFDGHHAVSVIVPGKYRNAMEGLCGNCNGDRNDDFRTKEGKDVKKDKNRYSLVGDSFAVMDEDDETGKCITQESPPVTCDNKMSKLVSTNAYCGLIIDKKGAFKDCIRQFPDLAKQFFESCKFDICSIDKEAKLLSSEKCDSVEAFAEECEENGVSVKWRTSSFCPMKCEDPNMEYLSAGFACPATCLEPKPTSCDLEPTEGCFCKKGFVMSDGKCVRQTECGCTDKNGEYYPIGARKDSGDCTSSYTCKQTKKGQKARFVKTASTRKCVKFASCRLNGDGERACVCNKGYTGDGYKKCERPESCLCMASGDPHYKTYDGSIIHFMGICKYTMTKSKDSNDECAFNVEVKNEHRGGNTRVSFTKSVDVTIYGKTVRILPQRKVLISGRRRHLPIKENDGKLKVFQSGRFVQVWSSCGVKVKFDGHHAVSVIVPGKYRNAMEGLCGNCNGDKNDDFRTKEGKDVKKDKNRYSLVGDSFAVIDQDDETGKCITQESPPVTCDNKMSKLVATNAYCGLIIDKKGAFKDCIRQFPDLAKQFFESCKFDICSIDKEERLLSTEKCDSVEAFAEECEENGVSVKWRTSSFCRK
;
A
#
# COMPACT_ATOMS: atom_id res chain seq x y z
N MET A 1 14.67 39.99 -7.12
CA MET A 1 16.12 40.16 -6.88
C MET A 1 16.29 41.41 -6.02
N HIS A 2 16.44 41.26 -4.71
CA HIS A 2 16.68 42.38 -3.79
C HIS A 2 17.91 42.04 -2.96
N ILE A 3 18.93 42.89 -3.02
CA ILE A 3 20.12 42.80 -2.19
C ILE A 3 19.85 43.67 -0.97
N PHE A 4 19.74 43.06 0.20
CA PHE A 4 19.62 43.78 1.48
C PHE A 4 20.99 43.82 2.16
N LEU A 5 21.57 45.02 2.26
CA LEU A 5 22.82 45.25 2.97
C LEU A 5 22.54 45.45 4.46
N LEU A 6 22.84 44.42 5.27
CA LEU A 6 22.80 44.50 6.72
C LEU A 6 24.12 45.07 7.26
N ARG A 7 24.15 46.38 7.55
CA ARG A 7 25.25 47.01 8.31
C ARG A 7 25.07 46.77 9.80
N LEU A 8 25.80 45.80 10.36
CA LEU A 8 25.85 45.57 11.80
C LEU A 8 26.80 46.58 12.48
N LYS A 9 26.34 47.19 13.58
CA LYS A 9 27.13 48.10 14.42
C LYS A 9 27.52 47.40 15.73
N GLU A 10 28.74 47.70 16.18
CA GLU A 10 29.30 47.40 17.51
C GLU A 10 29.51 45.93 17.91
N PHE A 11 30.74 45.46 17.71
CA PHE A 11 31.27 44.25 18.37
C PHE A 11 31.55 44.53 19.86
N ASN A 12 30.51 44.53 20.69
CA ASN A 12 30.63 44.30 22.14
C ASN A 12 29.26 44.06 22.81
N LEU A 13 28.55 43.01 22.41
CA LEU A 13 27.52 42.31 23.19
C LEU A 13 27.12 40.99 22.48
N ARG A 14 26.46 40.07 23.19
CA ARG A 14 25.89 38.85 22.59
C ARG A 14 24.63 39.22 21.83
N GLU A 15 24.65 39.15 20.50
CA GLU A 15 23.46 39.36 19.68
C GLU A 15 23.11 38.14 18.83
N THR A 16 21.81 37.85 18.74
CA THR A 16 21.27 36.72 17.98
C THR A 16 20.73 37.27 16.66
N ILE A 17 21.29 36.87 15.52
CA ILE A 17 20.87 37.39 14.22
C ILE A 17 19.78 36.49 13.63
N ASP A 18 18.55 36.99 13.55
CA ASP A 18 17.42 36.32 12.87
C ASP A 18 17.47 36.57 11.35
N ILE A 19 18.35 35.84 10.65
CA ILE A 19 18.53 35.95 9.20
C ILE A 19 17.53 35.04 8.47
N TRP A 20 16.50 35.63 7.85
CA TRP A 20 15.59 34.91 6.96
C TRP A 20 16.21 34.71 5.55
N LYS A 21 16.85 33.54 5.34
CA LYS A 21 17.29 32.91 4.06
C LYS A 21 18.66 33.36 3.45
N ILE A 22 19.43 32.41 2.90
CA ILE A 22 20.89 32.39 2.55
C ILE A 22 21.08 31.48 1.27
N PRO A 23 22.15 31.46 0.40
CA PRO A 23 23.55 32.03 0.39
C PRO A 23 23.94 32.94 -0.84
N LYS A 24 25.01 33.76 -0.84
CA LYS A 24 26.38 33.39 -1.28
C LYS A 24 27.41 34.51 -1.01
N THR A 25 28.64 34.10 -0.65
CA THR A 25 29.89 34.90 -0.64
C THR A 25 29.87 36.20 0.18
N ALA A 26 30.21 36.10 1.47
CA ALA A 26 30.76 37.22 2.22
C ALA A 26 32.06 37.70 1.55
N GLU A 27 32.03 38.90 0.96
CA GLU A 27 33.22 39.58 0.45
C GLU A 27 33.53 40.78 1.35
N LYS A 28 34.79 40.80 1.80
CA LYS A 28 35.46 41.86 2.59
C LYS A 28 35.00 42.02 4.05
N ILE A 29 35.89 41.59 4.94
CA ILE A 29 36.17 42.38 6.16
C ILE A 29 36.86 43.66 5.66
N THR A 30 36.12 44.74 5.46
CA THR A 30 36.70 46.01 5.00
C THR A 30 37.48 46.65 6.15
N LYS A 31 38.82 46.68 6.01
CA LYS A 31 39.71 47.34 6.97
C LYS A 31 39.62 48.86 6.85
N THR A 32 39.42 49.53 7.98
CA THR A 32 40.02 50.85 8.23
C THR A 32 41.26 50.66 9.11
N GLY A 33 42.46 50.78 8.53
CA GLY A 33 43.69 51.06 9.29
C GLY A 33 44.78 49.97 9.41
N CYS A 34 44.53 48.67 9.18
CA CYS A 34 45.58 47.66 9.38
C CYS A 34 46.51 47.46 8.16
N SER A 35 47.69 48.09 8.15
CA SER A 35 48.78 47.83 7.20
C SER A 35 49.44 46.46 7.44
N GLY A 36 49.50 45.62 6.40
CA GLY A 36 50.21 44.33 6.41
C GLY A 36 49.44 43.17 7.05
N PHE A 37 48.70 42.38 6.24
CA PHE A 37 48.23 41.04 6.66
C PHE A 37 48.27 40.04 5.50
N SER A 38 48.59 38.79 5.82
CA SER A 38 48.43 37.69 4.86
C SER A 38 46.94 37.38 4.65
N GLY A 39 46.55 37.09 3.41
CA GLY A 39 45.16 36.73 3.08
C GLY A 39 44.70 35.35 3.58
N LYS A 40 45.39 34.74 4.56
CA LYS A 40 45.08 33.39 5.07
C LYS A 40 44.02 33.40 6.17
N ASP A 41 44.11 34.30 7.15
CA ASP A 41 43.18 34.31 8.31
C ASP A 41 41.76 34.73 7.91
N ALA A 42 41.61 35.73 7.02
CA ALA A 42 40.33 36.11 6.45
C ALA A 42 39.69 34.99 5.59
N LYS A 43 40.49 34.11 4.98
CA LYS A 43 39.98 32.92 4.28
C LYS A 43 39.47 31.86 5.26
N LEU A 44 40.17 31.64 6.39
CA LEU A 44 39.75 30.70 7.41
C LEU A 44 38.41 31.11 8.05
N ALA A 45 38.26 32.39 8.41
CA ALA A 45 36.99 32.90 8.94
C ALA A 45 35.81 32.70 7.96
N ASN A 46 36.05 32.91 6.66
CA ASN A 46 35.07 32.65 5.61
C ASN A 46 34.69 31.17 5.47
N VAL A 47 35.64 30.23 5.66
CA VAL A 47 35.33 28.79 5.66
C VAL A 47 34.43 28.42 6.84
N ILE A 48 34.72 28.94 8.03
CA ILE A 48 33.91 28.71 9.23
C ILE A 48 32.51 29.32 9.08
N LEU A 49 32.40 30.56 8.60
CA LEU A 49 31.12 31.23 8.32
C LEU A 49 30.23 30.42 7.37
N ARG A 50 30.79 29.93 6.26
CA ARG A 50 30.05 29.07 5.32
C ARG A 50 29.61 27.75 5.97
N GLY A 51 30.49 27.04 6.67
CA GLY A 51 30.13 25.82 7.39
C GLY A 51 29.05 26.02 8.48
N LEU A 52 28.97 27.21 9.07
CA LEU A 52 27.97 27.55 10.07
C LEU A 52 26.62 27.98 9.48
N CYS A 53 26.58 28.60 8.30
CA CYS A 53 25.38 29.27 7.78
C CYS A 53 24.90 28.82 6.39
N ASP A 54 25.77 28.36 5.48
CA ASP A 54 25.35 28.01 4.12
C ASP A 54 24.37 26.81 4.17
N GLY A 55 23.25 26.95 3.45
CA GLY A 55 22.19 25.93 3.41
C GLY A 55 21.30 25.84 4.66
N LYS A 56 21.45 26.73 5.65
CA LYS A 56 20.59 26.76 6.84
C LYS A 56 19.54 27.87 6.78
N ASN A 57 18.41 27.62 7.43
CA ASN A 57 17.27 28.54 7.50
C ASN A 57 17.53 29.71 8.47
N LYS A 58 18.38 29.45 9.47
CA LYS A 58 18.82 30.34 10.54
C LYS A 58 20.21 29.89 10.99
N CYS A 59 21.09 30.80 11.40
CA CYS A 59 22.37 30.48 12.01
C CYS A 59 22.72 31.51 13.09
N GLN A 60 23.55 31.10 14.07
CA GLN A 60 24.11 31.98 15.09
C GLN A 60 25.61 32.13 14.85
N LEU A 61 26.10 33.35 14.96
CA LEU A 61 27.50 33.69 14.76
C LEU A 61 28.05 34.30 16.05
N TYR A 62 29.12 33.69 16.57
CA TYR A 62 29.74 34.08 17.84
C TYR A 62 31.01 34.88 17.56
N SER A 63 30.99 36.17 17.86
CA SER A 63 32.14 37.08 17.75
C SER A 63 33.23 36.75 18.78
N SER A 64 34.02 35.70 18.53
CA SER A 64 35.21 35.35 19.32
C SER A 64 36.48 35.31 18.47
N ASN A 65 37.55 35.87 19.05
CA ASN A 65 38.93 35.74 18.57
C ASN A 65 39.44 34.29 18.64
N ASP A 66 38.85 33.42 19.46
CA ASP A 66 39.21 31.98 19.50
C ASP A 66 38.72 31.25 18.23
N VAL A 67 37.59 31.71 17.66
CA VAL A 67 36.93 31.09 16.50
C VAL A 67 37.48 31.66 15.18
N TYR A 68 37.65 32.98 15.11
CA TYR A 68 38.01 33.66 13.86
C TYR A 68 39.47 34.19 13.82
N LYS A 69 40.24 33.99 14.90
CA LYS A 69 41.54 34.61 15.19
C LYS A 69 41.49 36.13 15.29
N ASP A 70 42.45 36.72 16.00
CA ASP A 70 42.63 38.18 16.02
C ASP A 70 43.80 38.62 15.12
N PRO A 71 43.54 38.94 13.84
CA PRO A 71 44.56 39.56 13.00
C PRO A 71 44.83 41.03 13.35
N CYS A 72 43.94 41.74 14.05
CA CYS A 72 44.17 43.15 14.40
C CYS A 72 43.69 43.44 15.82
N PRO A 73 44.51 43.12 16.85
CA PRO A 73 44.19 43.43 18.23
C PRO A 73 43.92 44.93 18.41
N GLY A 74 42.88 45.25 19.18
CA GLY A 74 42.48 46.64 19.46
C GLY A 74 41.74 47.38 18.33
N VAL A 75 41.62 46.81 17.12
CA VAL A 75 40.91 47.45 16.00
C VAL A 75 39.46 46.97 15.92
N ARG A 76 38.50 47.89 15.87
CA ARG A 76 37.08 47.57 15.64
C ARG A 76 36.91 46.95 14.25
N LYS A 77 36.30 45.76 14.20
CA LYS A 77 35.98 45.03 12.96
C LYS A 77 34.45 44.96 12.82
N TYR A 78 33.99 44.74 11.60
CA TYR A 78 32.58 44.45 11.30
C TYR A 78 32.51 43.30 10.30
N LEU A 79 31.42 42.53 10.39
CA LEU A 79 31.13 41.43 9.49
C LEU A 79 30.04 41.85 8.50
N GLU A 80 30.38 41.87 7.22
CA GLU A 80 29.44 42.11 6.13
C GLU A 80 29.00 40.76 5.55
N VAL A 81 27.71 40.42 5.69
CA VAL A 81 27.14 39.14 5.24
C VAL A 81 26.28 39.36 4.01
N ASN A 82 26.78 38.94 2.85
CA ASN A 82 25.99 38.87 1.62
C ASN A 82 25.20 37.56 1.59
N TYR A 83 23.91 37.65 1.31
CA TYR A 83 22.99 36.52 1.26
C TYR A 83 22.02 36.65 0.08
N ARG A 84 21.47 35.53 -0.39
CA ARG A 84 20.44 35.47 -1.44
C ARG A 84 19.48 34.35 -1.09
N CYS A 85 18.19 34.63 -1.04
CA CYS A 85 17.20 33.61 -0.70
C CYS A 85 17.06 32.59 -1.84
N GLU A 86 17.65 31.41 -1.71
CA GLU A 86 17.32 30.29 -2.60
C GLU A 86 15.97 29.68 -2.19
N LYS A 87 14.95 29.81 -3.05
CA LYS A 87 13.62 29.26 -2.79
C LYS A 87 13.70 27.73 -2.81
N SER A 88 13.37 27.10 -1.68
CA SER A 88 13.12 25.66 -1.59
C SER A 88 12.08 25.20 -2.60
N CYS A 89 12.17 23.95 -3.02
CA CYS A 89 11.21 23.33 -3.91
C CYS A 89 10.16 22.60 -3.07
N LEU A 90 8.88 22.77 -3.42
CA LEU A 90 7.74 22.10 -2.80
C LEU A 90 7.06 21.22 -3.85
N CYS A 91 7.09 19.91 -3.64
CA CYS A 91 6.25 18.97 -4.38
C CYS A 91 5.16 18.45 -3.45
N MET A 92 3.96 18.24 -3.98
CA MET A 92 2.83 17.71 -3.22
C MET A 92 2.15 16.59 -3.99
N ALA A 93 1.62 15.60 -3.27
CA ALA A 93 0.66 14.63 -3.78
C ALA A 93 -0.57 14.67 -2.86
N SER A 94 -1.76 14.82 -3.42
CA SER A 94 -2.99 14.88 -2.63
C SER A 94 -4.13 14.19 -3.37
N GLY A 95 -5.15 13.73 -2.63
CA GLY A 95 -6.29 13.02 -3.19
C GLY A 95 -5.84 11.83 -4.04
N ASP A 96 -6.22 11.83 -5.31
CA ASP A 96 -5.94 10.75 -6.25
C ASP A 96 -4.88 11.07 -7.30
N PRO A 97 -3.72 10.47 -7.10
CA PRO A 97 -2.60 11.19 -6.52
C PRO A 97 -2.25 12.37 -7.44
N HIS A 98 -2.84 13.53 -7.15
CA HIS A 98 -2.58 14.74 -7.91
C HIS A 98 -1.17 15.23 -7.54
N TYR A 99 -0.18 14.91 -8.36
CA TYR A 99 1.19 15.39 -8.13
C TYR A 99 1.31 16.81 -8.65
N LYS A 100 1.55 17.75 -7.74
CA LYS A 100 2.07 19.06 -8.08
C LYS A 100 3.59 18.98 -8.06
N THR A 101 4.22 19.18 -9.22
CA THR A 101 5.68 19.18 -9.38
C THR A 101 6.33 20.36 -8.64
N TYR A 102 7.65 20.30 -8.47
CA TYR A 102 8.44 21.37 -7.88
C TYR A 102 8.29 22.72 -8.58
N ASP A 103 8.07 22.69 -9.91
CA ASP A 103 7.98 23.88 -10.77
C ASP A 103 6.53 24.25 -11.11
N GLY A 104 5.55 23.54 -10.53
CA GLY A 104 4.14 23.93 -10.45
C GLY A 104 3.22 23.36 -11.53
N SER A 105 3.66 22.34 -12.27
CA SER A 105 2.79 21.53 -13.13
C SER A 105 1.97 20.54 -12.29
N ILE A 106 0.79 20.14 -12.78
CA ILE A 106 0.00 19.07 -12.18
C ILE A 106 -0.01 17.84 -13.09
N ILE A 107 0.19 16.67 -12.48
CA ILE A 107 0.13 15.35 -13.10
C ILE A 107 -0.98 14.55 -12.37
N HIS A 108 -2.09 14.33 -13.07
CA HIS A 108 -3.20 13.50 -12.57
C HIS A 108 -2.97 12.04 -12.98
N PHE A 109 -2.44 11.21 -12.06
CA PHE A 109 -1.95 9.87 -12.41
C PHE A 109 -2.48 8.77 -11.49
N MET A 110 -3.58 8.11 -11.89
CA MET A 110 -4.34 7.16 -11.05
C MET A 110 -3.69 5.77 -10.86
N GLY A 111 -2.36 5.72 -10.86
CA GLY A 111 -1.58 4.53 -10.58
C GLY A 111 -1.78 4.03 -9.14
N ILE A 112 -1.92 2.70 -8.98
CA ILE A 112 -2.18 2.00 -7.70
C ILE A 112 -0.97 1.19 -7.21
N CYS A 113 0.19 1.40 -7.82
CA CYS A 113 1.43 0.73 -7.47
C CYS A 113 2.27 1.61 -6.53
N LYS A 114 3.53 1.21 -6.34
CA LYS A 114 4.56 2.00 -5.69
C LYS A 114 5.30 2.82 -6.76
N TYR A 115 5.54 4.10 -6.50
CA TYR A 115 6.19 5.01 -7.45
C TYR A 115 7.25 5.86 -6.76
N THR A 116 8.34 6.16 -7.48
CA THR A 116 9.28 7.21 -7.07
C THR A 116 8.64 8.58 -7.23
N MET A 117 8.12 9.13 -6.14
CA MET A 117 7.60 10.51 -6.11
C MET A 117 8.75 11.48 -6.38
N THR A 118 9.87 11.34 -5.67
CA THR A 118 11.07 12.15 -5.90
C THR A 118 12.32 11.57 -5.25
N LYS A 119 13.47 11.65 -5.92
CA LYS A 119 14.78 11.25 -5.36
C LYS A 119 15.93 12.09 -5.91
N SER A 120 17.03 12.16 -5.15
CA SER A 120 18.28 12.75 -5.64
C SER A 120 18.89 11.89 -6.74
N LYS A 121 19.55 12.53 -7.70
CA LYS A 121 20.29 11.85 -8.79
C LYS A 121 21.60 11.25 -8.31
N ASP A 122 22.35 11.98 -7.49
CA ASP A 122 23.53 11.42 -6.84
C ASP A 122 23.08 10.52 -5.68
N SER A 123 23.46 9.25 -5.74
CA SER A 123 23.23 8.23 -4.70
C SER A 123 24.39 8.12 -3.71
N ASN A 124 25.52 8.77 -3.98
CA ASN A 124 26.74 8.71 -3.16
C ASN A 124 26.90 9.93 -2.24
N ASP A 125 26.07 10.97 -2.41
CA ASP A 125 26.00 12.13 -1.52
C ASP A 125 25.46 11.73 -0.13
N GLU A 126 26.04 12.23 0.97
CA GLU A 126 25.57 11.93 2.35
C GLU A 126 24.09 12.31 2.55
N CYS A 127 23.65 13.34 1.82
CA CYS A 127 22.29 13.85 1.79
C CYS A 127 21.44 13.29 0.64
N ALA A 128 21.86 12.17 0.02
CA ALA A 128 21.03 11.44 -0.93
C ALA A 128 19.75 10.90 -0.27
N PHE A 129 18.64 10.94 -1.00
CA PHE A 129 17.36 10.47 -0.49
C PHE A 129 16.42 10.01 -1.60
N ASN A 130 15.47 9.15 -1.25
CA ASN A 130 14.41 8.67 -2.12
C ASN A 130 13.07 8.71 -1.36
N VAL A 131 12.03 9.29 -1.97
CA VAL A 131 10.65 9.29 -1.47
C VAL A 131 9.79 8.52 -2.45
N GLU A 132 9.24 7.40 -1.98
CA GLU A 132 8.35 6.54 -2.74
C GLU A 132 6.95 6.56 -2.11
N VAL A 133 5.92 6.59 -2.95
CA VAL A 133 4.53 6.54 -2.52
C VAL A 133 3.88 5.26 -3.04
N LYS A 134 3.26 4.48 -2.16
CA LYS A 134 2.36 3.40 -2.53
C LYS A 134 0.95 3.95 -2.54
N ASN A 135 0.27 3.81 -3.67
CA ASN A 135 -1.13 4.18 -3.79
C ASN A 135 -2.03 2.94 -3.66
N GLU A 136 -3.30 3.13 -3.32
CA GLU A 136 -4.32 2.07 -3.27
C GLU A 136 -5.69 2.64 -3.67
N ARG A 137 -6.67 1.78 -3.93
CA ARG A 137 -8.08 2.20 -4.08
C ARG A 137 -8.84 1.96 -2.77
N ARG A 138 -9.71 2.89 -2.37
CA ARG A 138 -10.41 2.87 -1.08
C ARG A 138 -11.93 2.92 -1.24
N GLY A 139 -12.64 2.41 -0.23
CA GLY A 139 -14.09 2.59 -0.08
C GLY A 139 -14.95 2.03 -1.22
N GLY A 140 -14.43 1.14 -2.06
CA GLY A 140 -15.12 0.65 -3.27
C GLY A 140 -14.99 1.57 -4.49
N ASN A 141 -14.37 2.75 -4.38
CA ASN A 141 -14.12 3.62 -5.53
C ASN A 141 -12.99 3.04 -6.39
N THR A 142 -13.33 2.56 -7.58
CA THR A 142 -12.40 1.95 -8.54
C THR A 142 -11.82 2.96 -9.56
N ARG A 143 -12.18 4.24 -9.48
CA ARG A 143 -11.74 5.29 -10.42
C ARG A 143 -10.55 6.07 -9.89
N VAL A 144 -10.62 6.44 -8.62
CA VAL A 144 -9.60 7.21 -7.89
C VAL A 144 -8.63 6.29 -7.13
N SER A 145 -7.45 6.77 -6.78
CA SER A 145 -6.54 6.11 -5.84
C SER A 145 -6.20 7.05 -4.68
N PHE A 146 -5.50 6.60 -3.65
CA PHE A 146 -5.05 7.43 -2.53
C PHE A 146 -3.68 6.94 -2.06
N THR A 147 -2.84 7.83 -1.54
CA THR A 147 -1.58 7.42 -0.92
C THR A 147 -1.86 6.54 0.30
N LYS A 148 -1.53 5.25 0.18
CA LYS A 148 -1.56 4.25 1.26
C LYS A 148 -0.41 4.47 2.23
N SER A 149 0.80 4.64 1.70
CA SER A 149 2.01 4.79 2.50
C SER A 149 3.10 5.56 1.78
N VAL A 150 3.97 6.18 2.57
CA VAL A 150 5.13 6.93 2.10
C VAL A 150 6.38 6.31 2.69
N ASP A 151 7.31 5.90 1.82
CA ASP A 151 8.62 5.36 2.17
C ASP A 151 9.68 6.44 1.91
N VAL A 152 10.36 6.91 2.96
CA VAL A 152 11.46 7.87 2.87
C VAL A 152 12.77 7.14 3.21
N THR A 153 13.60 6.90 2.19
CA THR A 153 14.92 6.30 2.35
C THR A 153 15.99 7.38 2.39
N MET A 154 16.74 7.42 3.50
CA MET A 154 17.84 8.37 3.72
C MET A 154 18.80 7.82 4.80
N TYR A 155 20.11 8.05 4.66
CA TYR A 155 21.15 7.58 5.60
C TYR A 155 21.05 6.08 5.98
N ASP A 156 20.83 5.21 5.00
CA ASP A 156 20.63 3.75 5.16
C ASP A 156 19.45 3.36 6.08
N LYS A 157 18.47 4.25 6.24
CA LYS A 157 17.18 4.00 6.90
C LYS A 157 16.04 4.22 5.93
N THR A 158 15.05 3.32 5.95
CA THR A 158 13.77 3.53 5.28
C THR A 158 12.69 3.79 6.33
N VAL A 159 12.14 5.00 6.33
CA VAL A 159 11.01 5.41 7.15
C VAL A 159 9.74 5.17 6.36
N ARG A 160 8.98 4.13 6.71
CA ARG A 160 7.66 3.86 6.11
C ARG A 160 6.56 4.42 7.02
N ILE A 161 5.79 5.38 6.51
CA ILE A 161 4.61 5.92 7.18
C ILE A 161 3.37 5.29 6.55
N LEU A 162 2.60 4.58 7.38
CA LEU A 162 1.39 3.83 7.08
C LEU A 162 0.13 4.58 7.53
N PRO A 163 -1.08 4.13 7.15
CA PRO A 163 -2.33 4.72 7.62
C PRO A 163 -2.45 4.72 9.14
N GLN A 164 -3.27 5.63 9.68
CA GLN A 164 -3.35 5.89 11.14
C GLN A 164 -2.01 6.35 11.74
N ARG A 165 -1.19 7.07 10.95
CA ARG A 165 0.11 7.64 11.37
C ARG A 165 1.09 6.60 11.93
N LYS A 166 0.96 5.36 11.48
CA LYS A 166 1.77 4.23 11.91
C LYS A 166 3.17 4.30 11.26
N VAL A 167 4.26 4.20 12.02
CA VAL A 167 5.62 4.27 11.46
C VAL A 167 6.38 2.96 11.62
N LEU A 168 7.02 2.52 10.54
CA LEU A 168 8.05 1.49 10.53
C LEU A 168 9.41 2.13 10.17
N ILE A 169 10.49 1.64 10.77
CA ILE A 169 11.87 1.98 10.39
C ILE A 169 12.55 0.68 9.98
N SER A 170 12.96 0.56 8.71
CA SER A 170 13.52 -0.64 8.11
C SER A 170 12.67 -1.89 8.42
N GLY A 171 11.37 -1.79 8.11
CA GLY A 171 10.37 -2.83 8.36
C GLY A 171 9.91 -3.01 9.83
N ARG A 172 10.66 -2.52 10.82
CA ARG A 172 10.31 -2.69 12.25
C ARG A 172 9.38 -1.59 12.75
N ARG A 173 8.31 -1.94 13.46
CA ARG A 173 7.42 -1.02 14.16
C ARG A 173 8.17 -0.11 15.14
N ARG A 174 7.89 1.18 15.09
CA ARG A 174 8.43 2.22 16.01
C ARG A 174 7.31 3.13 16.50
N HIS A 175 7.58 3.85 17.58
CA HIS A 175 6.64 4.79 18.21
C HIS A 175 7.19 6.21 18.15
N LEU A 176 6.31 7.20 17.95
CA LEU A 176 6.69 8.61 17.87
C LEU A 176 6.89 9.22 19.27
N PRO A 177 7.88 10.11 19.47
CA PRO A 177 8.87 10.60 18.51
C PRO A 177 10.04 9.62 18.29
N ILE A 178 10.62 9.66 17.10
CA ILE A 178 11.78 8.86 16.68
C ILE A 178 12.97 9.79 16.41
N LYS A 179 14.16 9.38 16.87
CA LYS A 179 15.46 9.97 16.52
C LYS A 179 16.35 8.84 16.00
N GLU A 180 16.88 8.99 14.80
CA GLU A 180 17.81 8.06 14.15
C GLU A 180 19.08 8.81 13.73
N ASN A 181 20.16 8.06 13.48
CA ASN A 181 21.46 8.56 13.02
C ASN A 181 21.92 9.80 13.81
N GLU A 182 22.05 9.64 15.13
CA GLU A 182 22.48 10.69 16.08
C GLU A 182 21.58 11.95 16.09
N GLY A 183 20.34 11.81 15.61
CA GLY A 183 19.40 12.91 15.49
C GLY A 183 19.48 13.70 14.18
N LYS A 184 20.33 13.26 13.22
CA LYS A 184 20.33 13.74 11.83
C LYS A 184 19.01 13.43 11.12
N LEU A 185 18.28 12.39 11.56
CA LEU A 185 16.95 12.03 11.07
C LEU A 185 15.97 12.00 12.24
N LYS A 186 14.88 12.76 12.15
CA LYS A 186 13.82 12.83 13.18
C LYS A 186 12.47 12.53 12.55
N VAL A 187 11.62 11.77 13.24
CA VAL A 187 10.23 11.53 12.84
C VAL A 187 9.29 11.84 14.00
N PHE A 188 8.33 12.73 13.79
CA PHE A 188 7.41 13.19 14.84
C PHE A 188 6.07 13.60 14.24
N GLN A 189 5.01 13.60 15.05
CA GLN A 189 3.73 14.18 14.64
C GLN A 189 3.82 15.71 14.71
N SER A 190 3.29 16.41 13.71
CA SER A 190 3.15 17.88 13.68
C SER A 190 1.83 18.25 13.02
N GLY A 191 0.95 18.93 13.76
CA GLY A 191 -0.41 19.21 13.30
C GLY A 191 -1.16 17.96 12.85
N ARG A 192 -1.64 17.96 11.60
CA ARG A 192 -2.30 16.81 10.97
C ARG A 192 -1.35 15.75 10.39
N PHE A 193 -0.03 15.99 10.39
CA PHE A 193 0.98 15.16 9.72
C PHE A 193 1.86 14.33 10.66
N VAL A 194 2.40 13.23 10.15
CA VAL A 194 3.71 12.72 10.55
C VAL A 194 4.75 13.36 9.65
N GLN A 195 5.76 13.98 10.25
CA GLN A 195 6.84 14.65 9.54
C GLN A 195 8.16 13.92 9.75
N VAL A 196 8.84 13.59 8.64
CA VAL A 196 10.26 13.26 8.59
C VAL A 196 11.03 14.55 8.37
N TRP A 197 12.03 14.79 9.22
CA TRP A 197 12.95 15.92 9.12
C TRP A 197 14.38 15.37 9.05
N SER A 198 15.20 15.91 8.14
CA SER A 198 16.63 15.60 8.08
C SER A 198 17.52 16.83 8.26
N ALA A 199 18.73 16.62 8.78
CA ALA A 199 19.77 17.63 8.91
C ALA A 199 20.23 18.21 7.56
N CYS A 200 20.00 17.49 6.46
CA CYS A 200 20.23 17.99 5.09
C CYS A 200 19.15 18.96 4.60
N GLY A 201 18.13 19.24 5.41
CA GLY A 201 17.06 20.20 5.14
C GLY A 201 15.86 19.63 4.39
N VAL A 202 15.88 18.33 4.04
CA VAL A 202 14.74 17.65 3.42
C VAL A 202 13.65 17.42 4.48
N LYS A 203 12.42 17.80 4.15
CA LYS A 203 11.24 17.60 4.99
C LYS A 203 10.21 16.82 4.19
N VAL A 204 9.68 15.72 4.74
CA VAL A 204 8.56 14.97 4.14
C VAL A 204 7.43 14.92 5.16
N LYS A 205 6.23 15.32 4.78
CA LYS A 205 5.02 15.20 5.59
C LYS A 205 4.07 14.19 4.95
N PHE A 206 3.41 13.37 5.76
CA PHE A 206 2.26 12.56 5.35
C PHE A 206 1.21 12.56 6.47
N ASP A 207 -0.05 12.84 6.14
CA ASP A 207 -1.13 12.89 7.13
C ASP A 207 -1.56 11.51 7.66
N GLY A 208 -1.13 10.43 7.00
CA GLY A 208 -1.59 9.07 7.26
C GLY A 208 -2.93 8.77 6.60
N HIS A 209 -3.37 9.62 5.66
CA HIS A 209 -4.59 9.47 4.87
C HIS A 209 -4.32 9.63 3.37
N HIS A 210 -4.04 10.83 2.88
CA HIS A 210 -4.10 11.15 1.45
C HIS A 210 -3.10 12.19 0.95
N ALA A 211 -2.53 13.01 1.83
CA ALA A 211 -1.72 14.16 1.44
C ALA A 211 -0.26 14.01 1.87
N VAL A 212 0.64 14.14 0.89
CA VAL A 212 2.09 14.10 1.03
C VAL A 212 2.65 15.43 0.56
N SER A 213 3.56 16.02 1.32
CA SER A 213 4.38 17.15 0.86
C SER A 213 5.86 16.88 1.08
N VAL A 214 6.67 17.22 0.07
CA VAL A 214 8.13 17.06 0.06
C VAL A 214 8.76 18.42 -0.21
N ILE A 215 9.52 18.91 0.78
CA ILE A 215 10.21 20.20 0.74
C ILE A 215 11.70 19.93 0.69
N VAL A 216 12.37 20.42 -0.36
CA VAL A 216 13.81 20.24 -0.57
C VAL A 216 14.52 21.60 -0.70
N PRO A 217 15.69 21.80 -0.07
CA PRO A 217 16.48 23.03 -0.20
C PRO A 217 16.98 23.29 -1.63
N GLY A 218 17.28 24.56 -1.94
CA GLY A 218 17.73 24.99 -3.27
C GLY A 218 18.99 24.28 -3.82
N LYS A 219 19.83 23.69 -2.95
CA LYS A 219 21.01 22.90 -3.35
C LYS A 219 20.68 21.69 -4.23
N TYR A 220 19.45 21.19 -4.21
CA TYR A 220 19.02 20.02 -5.00
C TYR A 220 18.51 20.38 -6.41
N ARG A 221 18.38 21.67 -6.76
CA ARG A 221 17.86 22.11 -8.07
C ARG A 221 18.63 21.48 -9.24
N ASN A 222 17.93 20.97 -10.24
CA ASN A 222 18.43 20.18 -11.38
C ASN A 222 18.95 18.77 -11.03
N ALA A 223 19.27 18.50 -9.75
CA ALA A 223 19.80 17.23 -9.25
C ALA A 223 18.71 16.27 -8.73
N MET A 224 17.45 16.50 -9.10
CA MET A 224 16.29 15.68 -8.74
C MET A 224 15.72 14.93 -9.94
N GLU A 225 15.04 13.81 -9.67
CA GLU A 225 14.16 13.07 -10.58
C GLU A 225 12.99 12.42 -9.84
N GLY A 226 12.01 11.88 -10.58
CA GLY A 226 10.74 11.37 -10.06
C GLY A 226 9.54 12.15 -10.59
N LEU A 227 8.33 11.76 -10.15
CA LEU A 227 7.06 12.43 -10.51
C LEU A 227 7.02 13.93 -10.17
N CYS A 228 7.82 14.38 -9.22
CA CYS A 228 7.93 15.79 -8.84
C CYS A 228 8.75 16.67 -9.80
N GLY A 229 9.36 16.12 -10.85
CA GLY A 229 10.25 16.86 -11.74
C GLY A 229 11.64 17.13 -11.15
N ASN A 230 12.34 18.13 -11.69
CA ASN A 230 13.77 18.38 -11.44
C ASN A 230 14.08 19.66 -10.61
N CYS A 231 13.08 20.51 -10.36
CA CYS A 231 13.20 21.83 -9.72
C CYS A 231 14.16 22.82 -10.43
N ASN A 232 14.12 22.90 -11.76
CA ASN A 232 14.91 23.88 -12.52
C ASN A 232 14.23 25.26 -12.59
N GLY A 233 12.91 25.34 -12.33
CA GLY A 233 12.09 26.55 -12.46
C GLY A 233 11.25 26.61 -13.75
N ASP A 234 11.28 25.59 -14.60
CA ASP A 234 10.59 25.53 -15.89
C ASP A 234 9.55 24.40 -15.94
N ARG A 235 8.31 24.75 -15.58
CA ARG A 235 7.10 23.90 -15.73
C ARG A 235 6.92 23.27 -17.12
N ASN A 236 7.61 23.75 -18.15
CA ASN A 236 7.48 23.19 -19.49
C ASN A 236 8.15 21.83 -19.66
N ASP A 237 9.10 21.45 -18.80
CA ASP A 237 9.89 20.22 -18.90
C ASP A 237 9.54 19.12 -17.87
N ASP A 238 8.57 19.41 -16.98
CA ASP A 238 8.00 18.47 -15.99
C ASP A 238 7.35 17.22 -16.59
N PHE A 239 6.85 17.29 -17.83
CA PHE A 239 6.17 16.18 -18.50
C PHE A 239 7.18 15.24 -19.19
N ARG A 240 8.10 14.66 -18.42
CA ARG A 240 9.13 13.72 -18.89
C ARG A 240 9.03 12.36 -18.24
N THR A 241 9.26 11.31 -19.02
CA THR A 241 9.46 9.96 -18.47
C THR A 241 10.81 9.87 -17.73
N LYS A 242 11.02 8.78 -17.00
CA LYS A 242 12.28 8.45 -16.32
C LYS A 242 13.50 8.44 -17.25
N GLU A 243 13.31 8.10 -18.53
CA GLU A 243 14.33 8.12 -19.58
C GLU A 243 14.55 9.52 -20.18
N GLY A 244 13.83 10.54 -19.69
CA GLY A 244 13.93 11.94 -20.13
C GLY A 244 13.07 12.31 -21.34
N LYS A 245 12.27 11.38 -21.88
CA LYS A 245 11.40 11.63 -23.04
C LYS A 245 10.31 12.65 -22.68
N ASP A 246 10.29 13.79 -23.38
CA ASP A 246 9.18 14.75 -23.31
C ASP A 246 7.91 14.13 -23.90
N VAL A 247 6.83 14.12 -23.10
CA VAL A 247 5.51 13.60 -23.46
C VAL A 247 4.40 14.67 -23.33
N LYS A 248 4.76 15.95 -23.24
CA LYS A 248 3.81 17.07 -23.03
C LYS A 248 2.71 17.16 -24.09
N LYS A 249 2.99 16.70 -25.31
CA LYS A 249 2.04 16.71 -26.44
C LYS A 249 1.19 15.44 -26.52
N ASP A 250 1.57 14.37 -25.83
CA ASP A 250 0.84 13.10 -25.83
C ASP A 250 -0.51 13.23 -25.09
N LYS A 251 -1.50 12.47 -25.56
CA LYS A 251 -2.85 12.44 -24.98
C LYS A 251 -2.84 11.80 -23.58
N ASN A 252 -1.99 10.81 -23.37
CA ASN A 252 -1.85 10.05 -22.12
C ASN A 252 -0.56 10.40 -21.33
N ARG A 253 -0.09 11.66 -21.46
CA ARG A 253 1.15 12.14 -20.84
C ARG A 253 1.31 11.78 -19.36
N TYR A 254 0.23 11.86 -18.57
CA TYR A 254 0.29 11.60 -17.14
C TYR A 254 0.57 10.13 -16.81
N SER A 255 -0.02 9.19 -17.57
CA SER A 255 0.29 7.76 -17.47
C SER A 255 1.72 7.49 -17.93
N LEU A 256 2.14 8.04 -19.07
CA LEU A 256 3.50 7.86 -19.58
C LEU A 256 4.59 8.31 -18.59
N VAL A 257 4.39 9.45 -17.91
CA VAL A 257 5.27 9.89 -16.81
C VAL A 257 5.14 8.93 -15.63
N GLY A 258 3.92 8.73 -15.12
CA GLY A 258 3.60 7.90 -13.97
C GLY A 258 4.20 6.50 -13.99
N ASP A 259 3.97 5.80 -15.10
CA ASP A 259 4.35 4.40 -15.32
C ASP A 259 5.86 4.23 -15.38
N SER A 260 6.57 5.21 -15.96
CA SER A 260 8.04 5.19 -16.04
C SER A 260 8.72 5.26 -14.67
N PHE A 261 8.04 5.81 -13.66
CA PHE A 261 8.51 5.88 -12.27
C PHE A 261 7.93 4.79 -11.36
N ALA A 262 7.26 3.78 -11.91
CA ALA A 262 6.84 2.60 -11.15
C ALA A 262 8.06 1.83 -10.61
N VAL A 263 7.97 1.40 -9.35
CA VAL A 263 8.98 0.56 -8.69
C VAL A 263 8.34 -0.72 -8.16
N MET A 264 9.16 -1.75 -7.92
CA MET A 264 8.67 -2.97 -7.28
C MET A 264 8.22 -2.65 -5.86
N ASP A 265 7.13 -3.29 -5.43
CA ASP A 265 6.68 -3.25 -4.06
C ASP A 265 7.10 -4.56 -3.39
N GLU A 266 7.90 -4.47 -2.33
CA GLU A 266 8.41 -5.64 -1.60
C GLU A 266 7.28 -6.45 -0.93
N ASP A 267 6.12 -5.80 -0.71
CA ASP A 267 4.91 -6.43 -0.19
C ASP A 267 4.03 -7.07 -1.31
N ASP A 268 4.43 -7.01 -2.59
CA ASP A 268 3.66 -7.50 -3.74
C ASP A 268 4.46 -8.48 -4.63
N GLU A 269 4.36 -9.78 -4.33
CA GLU A 269 5.08 -10.86 -5.04
C GLU A 269 4.73 -10.98 -6.55
N THR A 270 3.76 -10.22 -7.08
CA THR A 270 3.30 -10.33 -8.48
C THR A 270 4.27 -9.70 -9.50
N GLY A 271 5.16 -8.81 -9.06
CA GLY A 271 6.32 -8.34 -9.84
C GLY A 271 6.03 -7.49 -11.09
N LYS A 272 4.77 -7.14 -11.38
CA LYS A 272 4.41 -6.20 -12.46
C LYS A 272 3.28 -5.26 -12.04
N CYS A 273 3.64 -3.99 -11.91
CA CYS A 273 2.66 -2.90 -11.95
C CYS A 273 2.04 -2.83 -13.34
N ILE A 274 0.72 -2.94 -13.44
CA ILE A 274 -0.04 -2.56 -14.63
C ILE A 274 -1.01 -1.47 -14.21
N THR A 275 -0.74 -0.26 -14.65
CA THR A 275 -1.69 0.85 -14.59
C THR A 275 -2.70 0.72 -15.73
N GLN A 276 -3.93 1.15 -15.46
CA GLN A 276 -4.96 1.30 -16.49
C GLN A 276 -5.31 2.77 -16.57
N GLU A 277 -5.36 3.32 -17.79
CA GLU A 277 -5.86 4.67 -18.01
C GLU A 277 -7.29 4.78 -17.44
N SER A 278 -7.49 5.72 -16.53
CA SER A 278 -8.81 5.93 -15.95
C SER A 278 -9.71 6.59 -17.00
N PRO A 279 -10.93 6.05 -17.25
CA PRO A 279 -11.81 6.61 -18.27
C PRO A 279 -12.19 8.06 -17.90
N PRO A 280 -12.36 8.95 -18.90
CA PRO A 280 -12.63 10.36 -18.66
C PRO A 280 -13.90 10.54 -17.81
N VAL A 281 -13.78 11.34 -16.76
CA VAL A 281 -14.85 11.60 -15.79
C VAL A 281 -15.73 12.72 -16.32
N THR A 282 -16.99 12.41 -16.59
CA THR A 282 -18.00 13.38 -17.02
C THR A 282 -18.87 13.77 -15.83
N CYS A 283 -18.80 15.04 -15.41
CA CYS A 283 -19.69 15.55 -14.38
C CYS A 283 -21.03 15.99 -14.98
N ASP A 284 -22.14 15.44 -14.49
CA ASP A 284 -23.46 15.89 -14.94
C ASP A 284 -23.72 17.37 -14.58
N ASN A 285 -24.54 18.07 -15.36
CA ASN A 285 -24.75 19.52 -15.20
C ASN A 285 -25.31 19.92 -13.82
N LYS A 286 -26.01 19.02 -13.12
CA LYS A 286 -26.57 19.27 -11.78
C LYS A 286 -25.48 19.13 -10.72
N MET A 287 -24.66 18.08 -10.82
CA MET A 287 -23.48 17.88 -9.97
C MET A 287 -22.45 19.00 -10.19
N SER A 288 -22.11 19.32 -11.44
CA SER A 288 -21.16 20.40 -11.78
C SER A 288 -21.53 21.74 -11.13
N LYS A 289 -22.84 22.09 -11.12
CA LYS A 289 -23.36 23.27 -10.40
C LYS A 289 -23.23 23.14 -8.88
N LEU A 290 -23.63 22.00 -8.29
CA LEU A 290 -23.55 21.75 -6.85
C LEU A 290 -22.10 21.83 -6.33
N VAL A 291 -21.18 21.17 -7.04
CA VAL A 291 -19.74 21.08 -6.73
C VAL A 291 -19.07 22.46 -6.81
N SER A 292 -19.55 23.33 -7.71
CA SER A 292 -19.07 24.71 -7.84
C SER A 292 -19.55 25.64 -6.72
N THR A 293 -20.40 25.19 -5.78
CA THR A 293 -20.82 26.00 -4.63
C THR A 293 -19.82 25.96 -3.48
N ASN A 294 -19.86 26.96 -2.60
CA ASN A 294 -19.08 26.99 -1.35
C ASN A 294 -19.44 25.88 -0.35
N ALA A 295 -20.49 25.08 -0.61
CA ALA A 295 -20.76 23.86 0.16
C ALA A 295 -19.81 22.70 -0.23
N TYR A 296 -19.10 22.84 -1.36
CA TYR A 296 -18.12 21.92 -1.93
C TYR A 296 -16.87 22.72 -2.38
N CYS A 297 -16.44 22.58 -3.64
CA CYS A 297 -15.18 23.12 -4.15
C CYS A 297 -15.17 24.64 -4.35
N GLY A 298 -16.33 25.29 -4.44
CA GLY A 298 -16.42 26.74 -4.71
C GLY A 298 -15.63 27.62 -3.74
N LEU A 299 -15.42 27.14 -2.50
CA LEU A 299 -14.62 27.82 -1.48
C LEU A 299 -13.16 28.06 -1.92
N ILE A 300 -12.60 27.22 -2.80
CA ILE A 300 -11.23 27.31 -3.34
C ILE A 300 -11.08 28.52 -4.29
N ILE A 301 -12.16 28.97 -4.94
CA ILE A 301 -12.18 30.10 -5.89
C ILE A 301 -12.92 31.33 -5.38
N ASP A 302 -13.42 31.30 -4.14
CA ASP A 302 -14.12 32.42 -3.52
C ASP A 302 -13.15 33.55 -3.13
N LYS A 303 -13.07 34.56 -4.00
CA LYS A 303 -12.26 35.78 -3.83
C LYS A 303 -12.64 36.63 -2.60
N LYS A 304 -13.73 36.32 -1.90
CA LYS A 304 -14.17 36.97 -0.65
C LYS A 304 -14.14 36.04 0.57
N GLY A 305 -13.96 34.73 0.35
CA GLY A 305 -13.99 33.68 1.36
C GLY A 305 -12.69 33.51 2.15
N ALA A 306 -12.57 32.38 2.86
CA ALA A 306 -11.44 32.07 3.74
C ALA A 306 -10.07 32.06 3.04
N PHE A 307 -10.04 31.76 1.73
CA PHE A 307 -8.82 31.67 0.92
C PHE A 307 -8.48 32.94 0.14
N LYS A 308 -9.23 34.04 0.31
CA LYS A 308 -9.10 35.29 -0.49
C LYS A 308 -7.66 35.79 -0.68
N ASP A 309 -6.83 35.69 0.36
CA ASP A 309 -5.45 36.19 0.35
C ASP A 309 -4.48 35.26 -0.39
N CYS A 310 -4.76 33.96 -0.38
CA CYS A 310 -4.04 32.95 -1.15
C CYS A 310 -4.46 33.02 -2.63
N ILE A 311 -5.77 33.09 -2.91
CA ILE A 311 -6.32 33.25 -4.27
C ILE A 311 -5.80 34.54 -4.94
N ARG A 312 -5.67 35.64 -4.18
CA ARG A 312 -5.13 36.91 -4.67
C ARG A 312 -3.66 36.82 -5.09
N GLN A 313 -2.87 35.99 -4.41
CA GLN A 313 -1.45 35.78 -4.72
C GLN A 313 -1.22 34.69 -5.77
N PHE A 314 -2.04 33.64 -5.77
CA PHE A 314 -1.88 32.44 -6.59
C PHE A 314 -3.19 32.04 -7.32
N PRO A 315 -3.73 32.90 -8.21
CA PRO A 315 -5.03 32.67 -8.85
C PRO A 315 -5.05 31.43 -9.76
N ASP A 316 -3.98 31.17 -10.51
CA ASP A 316 -3.86 29.99 -11.37
C ASP A 316 -3.77 28.68 -10.57
N LEU A 317 -3.22 28.74 -9.36
CA LEU A 317 -3.11 27.62 -8.43
C LEU A 317 -4.48 27.28 -7.85
N ALA A 318 -5.21 28.29 -7.36
CA ALA A 318 -6.59 28.14 -6.91
C ALA A 318 -7.49 27.53 -8.00
N LYS A 319 -7.36 27.99 -9.25
CA LYS A 319 -8.09 27.42 -10.39
C LYS A 319 -7.77 25.93 -10.62
N GLN A 320 -6.49 25.56 -10.51
CA GLN A 320 -6.05 24.17 -10.67
C GLN A 320 -6.59 23.25 -9.56
N PHE A 321 -6.49 23.66 -8.29
CA PHE A 321 -7.06 22.91 -7.16
C PHE A 321 -8.60 22.84 -7.21
N PHE A 322 -9.27 23.84 -7.80
CA PHE A 322 -10.71 23.81 -8.00
C PHE A 322 -11.16 22.79 -9.05
N GLU A 323 -10.51 22.76 -10.23
CA GLU A 323 -10.85 21.74 -11.25
C GLU A 323 -10.45 20.32 -10.78
N SER A 324 -9.41 20.20 -9.96
CA SER A 324 -9.02 18.98 -9.24
C SER A 324 -10.17 18.49 -8.34
N CYS A 325 -10.52 19.27 -7.30
CA CYS A 325 -11.63 18.99 -6.39
C CYS A 325 -12.94 18.64 -7.14
N LYS A 326 -13.20 19.32 -8.25
CA LYS A 326 -14.36 19.05 -9.09
C LYS A 326 -14.27 17.71 -9.83
N PHE A 327 -13.10 17.34 -10.35
CA PHE A 327 -12.86 16.02 -10.93
C PHE A 327 -13.07 14.92 -9.88
N ASP A 328 -12.52 15.09 -8.67
CA ASP A 328 -12.58 14.11 -7.58
C ASP A 328 -14.04 13.85 -7.17
N ILE A 329 -14.78 14.91 -6.85
CA ILE A 329 -16.19 14.81 -6.43
C ILE A 329 -17.07 14.20 -7.53
N CYS A 330 -16.81 14.50 -8.81
CA CYS A 330 -17.55 13.92 -9.92
C CYS A 330 -17.11 12.49 -10.28
N SER A 331 -16.01 11.99 -9.70
CA SER A 331 -15.53 10.60 -9.83
C SER A 331 -16.23 9.64 -8.86
N ILE A 332 -16.80 10.16 -7.77
CA ILE A 332 -17.49 9.37 -6.74
C ILE A 332 -18.96 9.18 -7.14
N ASP A 333 -19.47 7.96 -6.96
CA ASP A 333 -20.92 7.70 -7.04
C ASP A 333 -21.65 8.43 -5.89
N LYS A 334 -22.97 8.66 -6.01
CA LYS A 334 -23.69 9.72 -5.24
C LYS A 334 -23.91 9.47 -3.73
N GLU A 335 -23.04 8.73 -3.06
CA GLU A 335 -23.01 8.53 -1.61
C GLU A 335 -22.53 9.80 -0.88
N ALA A 336 -23.46 10.46 -0.18
CA ALA A 336 -23.22 11.73 0.52
C ALA A 336 -22.01 11.73 1.49
N LYS A 337 -21.68 10.57 2.09
CA LYS A 337 -20.56 10.45 3.02
C LYS A 337 -19.21 10.53 2.30
N LEU A 338 -19.06 9.85 1.16
CA LEU A 338 -17.84 9.89 0.36
C LEU A 338 -17.63 11.29 -0.23
N LEU A 339 -18.70 11.87 -0.81
CA LEU A 339 -18.70 13.25 -1.31
C LEU A 339 -18.32 14.29 -0.23
N SER A 340 -18.63 14.02 1.04
CA SER A 340 -18.25 14.90 2.15
C SER A 340 -16.84 14.64 2.70
N SER A 341 -16.25 13.46 2.49
CA SER A 341 -14.83 13.24 2.81
C SER A 341 -13.98 13.95 1.78
N GLU A 342 -14.23 13.65 0.51
CA GLU A 342 -13.43 14.14 -0.62
C GLU A 342 -13.38 15.66 -0.68
N LYS A 343 -14.51 16.36 -0.44
CA LYS A 343 -14.49 17.83 -0.43
C LYS A 343 -13.57 18.39 0.66
N CYS A 344 -13.43 17.68 1.78
CA CYS A 344 -12.58 18.10 2.87
C CYS A 344 -11.12 17.77 2.54
N ASP A 345 -10.87 16.59 1.98
CA ASP A 345 -9.57 16.16 1.46
C ASP A 345 -9.03 17.16 0.40
N SER A 346 -9.79 17.52 -0.65
CA SER A 346 -9.34 18.49 -1.66
C SER A 346 -9.14 19.92 -1.12
N VAL A 347 -9.96 20.36 -0.15
CA VAL A 347 -9.80 21.69 0.48
C VAL A 347 -8.64 21.69 1.49
N GLU A 348 -8.36 20.57 2.16
CA GLU A 348 -7.17 20.37 2.99
C GLU A 348 -5.89 20.51 2.17
N ALA A 349 -5.84 19.91 0.98
CA ALA A 349 -4.70 20.02 0.08
C ALA A 349 -4.44 21.47 -0.36
N PHE A 350 -5.49 22.24 -0.68
CA PHE A 350 -5.35 23.65 -1.03
C PHE A 350 -4.95 24.51 0.19
N ALA A 351 -5.44 24.19 1.38
CA ALA A 351 -5.03 24.87 2.61
C ALA A 351 -3.54 24.64 2.94
N GLU A 352 -3.06 23.41 2.80
CA GLU A 352 -1.64 23.06 2.96
C GLU A 352 -0.76 23.80 1.94
N GLU A 353 -1.17 23.86 0.67
CA GLU A 353 -0.46 24.65 -0.36
C GLU A 353 -0.41 26.15 -0.03
N CYS A 354 -1.49 26.73 0.51
CA CYS A 354 -1.48 28.12 0.98
C CYS A 354 -0.52 28.31 2.17
N GLU A 355 -0.54 27.42 3.16
CA GLU A 355 0.36 27.45 4.33
C GLU A 355 1.84 27.35 3.91
N GLU A 356 2.20 26.44 3.01
CA GLU A 356 3.58 26.27 2.53
C GLU A 356 4.08 27.43 1.64
N ASN A 357 3.19 28.25 1.07
CA ASN A 357 3.55 29.53 0.45
C ASN A 357 3.52 30.71 1.44
N GLY A 358 3.33 30.46 2.74
CA GLY A 358 3.35 31.47 3.80
C GLY A 358 2.04 32.23 4.01
N VAL A 359 0.92 31.70 3.50
CA VAL A 359 -0.42 32.30 3.65
C VAL A 359 -1.26 31.44 4.60
N SER A 360 -1.29 31.83 5.88
CA SER A 360 -2.14 31.16 6.88
C SER A 360 -3.63 31.35 6.56
N VAL A 361 -4.39 30.25 6.59
CA VAL A 361 -5.80 30.20 6.22
C VAL A 361 -6.66 29.63 7.37
N LYS A 362 -7.86 30.17 7.55
CA LYS A 362 -8.83 29.72 8.56
C LYS A 362 -10.15 29.38 7.90
N TRP A 363 -10.27 28.13 7.45
CA TRP A 363 -11.32 27.70 6.53
C TRP A 363 -12.34 26.71 7.12
N ARG A 364 -11.95 25.93 8.15
CA ARG A 364 -12.85 24.99 8.82
C ARG A 364 -13.86 25.72 9.71
N THR A 365 -15.06 25.17 9.77
CA THR A 365 -16.13 25.62 10.70
C THR A 365 -16.79 24.41 11.35
N SER A 366 -17.69 24.63 12.31
CA SER A 366 -18.51 23.57 12.90
C SER A 366 -19.40 22.83 11.90
N SER A 367 -19.74 23.47 10.77
CA SER A 367 -20.58 22.92 9.69
C SER A 367 -19.79 22.55 8.42
N PHE A 368 -18.52 22.96 8.30
CA PHE A 368 -17.68 22.71 7.13
C PHE A 368 -16.34 22.07 7.55
N CYS A 369 -16.22 20.77 7.29
CA CYS A 369 -15.02 19.97 7.54
C CYS A 369 -14.42 20.09 8.96
N PRO A 370 -15.23 19.99 10.04
CA PRO A 370 -14.76 20.14 11.41
C PRO A 370 -13.76 19.03 11.78
N MET A 371 -12.55 19.42 12.19
CA MET A 371 -11.56 18.48 12.72
C MET A 371 -11.87 18.16 14.18
N LYS A 372 -11.87 16.88 14.54
CA LYS A 372 -11.96 16.40 15.93
C LYS A 372 -10.64 15.73 16.32
N CYS A 373 -10.09 16.11 17.47
CA CYS A 373 -8.92 15.44 18.02
C CYS A 373 -9.36 14.20 18.81
N GLU A 374 -8.68 13.07 18.59
CA GLU A 374 -9.05 11.78 19.22
C GLU A 374 -8.70 11.73 20.72
N ASP A 375 -7.65 12.43 21.13
CA ASP A 375 -7.19 12.49 22.52
C ASP A 375 -7.84 13.70 23.24
N PRO A 376 -8.45 13.52 24.44
CA PRO A 376 -9.10 14.61 25.17
C PRO A 376 -8.13 15.70 25.67
N ASN A 377 -6.83 15.39 25.76
CA ASN A 377 -5.76 16.34 26.10
C ASN A 377 -5.18 17.05 24.86
N MET A 378 -5.74 16.81 23.67
CA MET A 378 -5.48 17.62 22.47
C MET A 378 -6.51 18.73 22.28
N GLU A 379 -6.11 19.75 21.52
CA GLU A 379 -6.97 20.80 20.97
C GLU A 379 -6.64 21.04 19.49
N TYR A 380 -7.66 21.43 18.71
CA TYR A 380 -7.50 21.82 17.32
C TYR A 380 -7.04 23.28 17.24
N LEU A 381 -5.97 23.54 16.47
CA LEU A 381 -5.47 24.87 16.16
C LEU A 381 -5.34 25.02 14.63
N SER A 382 -5.82 26.15 14.11
CA SER A 382 -5.64 26.54 12.70
C SER A 382 -4.23 27.03 12.36
N ALA A 383 -3.40 27.28 13.38
CA ALA A 383 -1.97 27.55 13.25
C ALA A 383 -1.30 27.19 14.58
N GLY A 384 -0.85 25.93 14.73
CA GLY A 384 -0.15 25.45 15.92
C GLY A 384 1.36 25.41 15.75
N PHE A 385 2.08 25.30 16.88
CA PHE A 385 3.54 25.25 16.89
C PHE A 385 4.06 23.92 16.33
N ALA A 386 4.73 23.98 15.17
CA ALA A 386 5.06 22.81 14.36
C ALA A 386 6.18 21.90 14.90
N CYS A 387 6.86 22.29 15.98
CA CYS A 387 7.78 21.41 16.72
C CYS A 387 7.19 21.11 18.10
N PRO A 388 6.22 20.19 18.24
CA PRO A 388 5.54 19.98 19.51
C PRO A 388 6.49 19.47 20.60
N ALA A 389 6.20 19.82 21.85
CA ALA A 389 6.87 19.20 23.00
C ALA A 389 6.54 17.70 23.04
N THR A 390 7.56 16.86 23.19
CA THR A 390 7.43 15.39 23.15
C THR A 390 8.08 14.72 24.36
N CYS A 391 7.82 13.44 24.59
CA CYS A 391 8.48 12.70 25.67
C CYS A 391 10.00 12.53 25.53
N LEU A 392 10.58 12.66 24.33
CA LEU A 392 12.04 12.71 24.12
C LEU A 392 12.59 14.15 24.04
N GLU A 393 11.73 15.16 23.96
CA GLU A 393 12.11 16.57 23.84
C GLU A 393 11.00 17.47 24.42
N PRO A 394 10.87 17.56 25.77
CA PRO A 394 9.76 18.28 26.41
C PRO A 394 9.84 19.80 26.30
N LYS A 395 11.02 20.33 25.93
CA LYS A 395 11.31 21.74 25.71
C LYS A 395 12.08 21.88 24.39
N PRO A 396 11.41 21.89 23.23
CA PRO A 396 12.06 22.13 21.95
C PRO A 396 12.68 23.55 21.96
N THR A 397 14.01 23.64 21.85
CA THR A 397 14.75 24.91 22.01
C THR A 397 14.86 25.74 20.73
N SER A 398 14.56 25.13 19.58
CA SER A 398 14.64 25.76 18.25
C SER A 398 13.68 25.07 17.29
N CYS A 399 12.93 25.84 16.50
CA CYS A 399 12.01 25.31 15.51
C CYS A 399 12.10 26.12 14.21
N ASP A 400 12.64 25.50 13.16
CA ASP A 400 12.74 26.10 11.81
C ASP A 400 11.62 25.57 10.89
N LEU A 401 10.42 25.42 11.47
CA LEU A 401 9.19 24.99 10.81
C LEU A 401 8.12 26.05 10.97
N GLU A 402 7.45 26.39 9.87
CA GLU A 402 6.30 27.29 9.89
C GLU A 402 5.13 26.67 10.69
N PRO A 403 4.25 27.50 11.30
CA PRO A 403 3.04 27.02 11.94
C PRO A 403 2.16 26.21 10.97
N THR A 404 1.41 25.24 11.49
CA THR A 404 0.59 24.35 10.66
C THR A 404 -0.75 24.00 11.32
N GLU A 405 -1.77 23.71 10.53
CA GLU A 405 -3.06 23.24 11.02
C GLU A 405 -3.00 21.84 11.66
N GLY A 406 -3.76 21.63 12.75
CA GLY A 406 -4.11 20.29 13.22
C GLY A 406 -4.40 20.18 14.71
N CYS A 407 -4.16 18.98 15.26
CA CYS A 407 -4.35 18.67 16.68
C CYS A 407 -3.02 18.72 17.44
N PHE A 408 -2.98 19.52 18.50
CA PHE A 408 -1.81 19.77 19.32
C PHE A 408 -2.11 19.45 20.80
N CYS A 409 -1.08 19.12 21.58
CA CYS A 409 -1.24 18.92 23.01
C CYS A 409 -1.56 20.23 23.73
N LYS A 410 -2.58 20.20 24.58
CA LYS A 410 -2.91 21.31 25.49
C LYS A 410 -1.74 21.64 26.41
N LYS A 411 -1.67 22.90 26.86
CA LYS A 411 -0.65 23.39 27.80
C LYS A 411 -0.50 22.45 29.01
N GLY A 412 0.73 21.99 29.25
CA GLY A 412 1.07 21.06 30.34
C GLY A 412 1.15 19.57 29.94
N PHE A 413 0.82 19.24 28.68
CA PHE A 413 0.94 17.89 28.11
C PHE A 413 2.03 17.85 27.02
N VAL A 414 2.55 16.65 26.76
CA VAL A 414 3.57 16.37 25.74
C VAL A 414 3.14 15.19 24.87
N MET A 415 3.58 15.20 23.60
CA MET A 415 3.24 14.18 22.61
C MET A 415 3.98 12.86 22.90
N SER A 416 3.21 11.77 22.86
CA SER A 416 3.63 10.38 23.04
C SER A 416 2.82 9.47 22.12
N ASP A 417 3.37 9.09 20.96
CA ASP A 417 2.78 8.19 19.97
C ASP A 417 1.30 8.48 19.62
N GLY A 418 1.03 9.72 19.22
CA GLY A 418 -0.32 10.17 18.86
C GLY A 418 -1.24 10.52 20.03
N LYS A 419 -0.74 10.47 21.27
CA LYS A 419 -1.47 10.85 22.50
C LYS A 419 -0.78 11.97 23.25
N CYS A 420 -1.53 12.68 24.09
CA CYS A 420 -1.02 13.78 24.91
C CYS A 420 -1.06 13.39 26.39
N VAL A 421 0.14 13.21 26.96
CA VAL A 421 0.36 12.72 28.33
C VAL A 421 1.09 13.78 29.16
N ARG A 422 1.02 13.70 30.49
CA ARG A 422 1.89 14.56 31.33
C ARG A 422 3.34 14.11 31.17
N GLN A 423 4.30 15.02 31.36
CA GLN A 423 5.73 14.65 31.30
C GLN A 423 6.11 13.53 32.31
N THR A 424 5.40 13.44 33.43
CA THR A 424 5.53 12.37 34.44
C THR A 424 4.93 11.02 34.02
N GLU A 425 4.21 10.98 32.90
CA GLU A 425 3.52 9.81 32.32
C GLU A 425 4.17 9.39 30.99
N CYS A 426 5.33 9.98 30.67
CA CYS A 426 6.16 9.54 29.55
C CYS A 426 6.63 8.09 29.74
N GLY A 427 6.69 7.38 28.62
CA GLY A 427 7.10 5.99 28.55
C GLY A 427 8.61 5.76 28.72
N CYS A 428 9.05 4.64 28.17
CA CYS A 428 10.39 4.11 28.36
C CYS A 428 11.28 4.51 27.19
N THR A 429 12.55 4.77 27.48
CA THR A 429 13.60 4.89 26.45
C THR A 429 14.54 3.72 26.62
N ASP A 430 14.93 3.06 25.54
CA ASP A 430 15.92 1.99 25.58
C ASP A 430 17.37 2.50 25.47
N LYS A 431 18.34 1.58 25.54
CA LYS A 431 19.77 1.91 25.45
C LYS A 431 20.21 2.51 24.11
N ASN A 432 19.38 2.41 23.06
CA ASN A 432 19.64 2.95 21.73
C ASN A 432 18.91 4.30 21.52
N GLY A 433 18.23 4.84 22.54
CA GLY A 433 17.45 6.07 22.45
C GLY A 433 16.02 5.89 21.91
N GLU A 434 15.56 4.65 21.70
CA GLU A 434 14.23 4.39 21.16
C GLU A 434 13.13 4.59 22.21
N TYR A 435 12.09 5.36 21.87
CA TYR A 435 10.92 5.60 22.71
C TYR A 435 9.87 4.48 22.58
N TYR A 436 9.28 4.12 23.71
CA TYR A 436 8.17 3.17 23.84
C TYR A 436 7.13 3.77 24.79
N PRO A 437 5.91 4.10 24.34
CA PRO A 437 4.87 4.63 25.22
C PRO A 437 4.44 3.59 26.28
N ILE A 438 3.80 4.05 27.36
CA ILE A 438 3.31 3.13 28.40
C ILE A 438 2.34 2.11 27.78
N GLY A 439 2.57 0.83 28.06
CA GLY A 439 1.83 -0.30 27.48
C GLY A 439 2.45 -0.89 26.21
N ALA A 440 3.39 -0.19 25.55
CA ALA A 440 4.09 -0.75 24.38
C ALA A 440 4.95 -1.96 24.75
N ARG A 441 4.99 -2.94 23.84
CA ARG A 441 5.81 -4.14 23.95
C ARG A 441 7.17 -3.96 23.27
N LYS A 442 8.14 -4.71 23.76
CA LYS A 442 9.47 -4.87 23.19
C LYS A 442 9.91 -6.31 23.34
N ASP A 443 10.06 -7.01 22.23
CA ASP A 443 10.51 -8.39 22.21
C ASP A 443 12.00 -8.48 21.85
N SER A 444 12.70 -9.46 22.40
CA SER A 444 14.12 -9.70 22.13
C SER A 444 14.34 -10.20 20.70
N GLY A 445 15.56 -10.05 20.17
CA GLY A 445 15.91 -10.41 18.79
C GLY A 445 15.62 -11.88 18.43
N ASP A 446 15.62 -12.76 19.42
CA ASP A 446 15.36 -14.20 19.36
C ASP A 446 13.94 -14.59 19.83
N CYS A 447 13.07 -13.61 20.11
CA CYS A 447 11.70 -13.77 20.65
C CYS A 447 11.62 -14.42 22.05
N THR A 448 12.74 -14.78 22.70
CA THR A 448 12.72 -15.55 23.96
C THR A 448 12.27 -14.75 25.18
N SER A 449 12.35 -13.42 25.13
CA SER A 449 11.99 -12.51 26.22
C SER A 449 11.13 -11.35 25.70
N SER A 450 9.98 -11.16 26.33
CA SER A 450 9.08 -10.04 26.04
C SER A 450 9.08 -9.06 27.21
N TYR A 451 9.17 -7.77 26.91
CA TYR A 451 9.10 -6.67 27.87
C TYR A 451 7.91 -5.77 27.54
N THR A 452 7.30 -5.18 28.55
CA THR A 452 6.29 -4.12 28.38
C THR A 452 6.77 -2.87 29.11
N CYS A 453 6.67 -1.71 28.48
CA CYS A 453 6.91 -0.44 29.17
C CYS A 453 5.79 -0.19 30.19
N LYS A 454 6.13 -0.08 31.48
CA LYS A 454 5.16 0.17 32.55
C LYS A 454 5.65 1.24 33.52
N GLN A 455 4.73 2.09 33.96
CA GLN A 455 4.89 2.95 35.13
C GLN A 455 4.33 2.19 36.34
N THR A 456 5.20 1.76 37.27
CA THR A 456 4.78 0.92 38.41
C THR A 456 4.18 1.69 39.58
N LYS A 457 4.43 3.00 39.67
CA LYS A 457 3.80 3.92 40.62
C LYS A 457 3.60 5.27 39.92
N LYS A 458 2.48 5.96 40.18
CA LYS A 458 2.19 7.29 39.58
C LYS A 458 3.31 8.27 39.91
N GLY A 459 3.84 8.97 38.90
CA GLY A 459 4.96 9.91 39.04
C GLY A 459 6.36 9.27 39.02
N GLN A 460 6.49 7.95 39.08
CA GLN A 460 7.78 7.26 38.88
C GLN A 460 8.12 7.19 37.38
N LYS A 461 9.40 7.35 37.01
CA LYS A 461 9.85 7.12 35.62
C LYS A 461 9.46 5.70 35.16
N ALA A 462 8.86 5.58 33.97
CA ALA A 462 8.48 4.29 33.41
C ALA A 462 9.72 3.41 33.14
N ARG A 463 9.55 2.09 33.25
CA ARG A 463 10.62 1.10 33.01
C ARG A 463 10.09 -0.12 32.25
N PHE A 464 10.99 -0.78 31.53
CA PHE A 464 10.68 -2.08 30.93
C PHE A 464 10.52 -3.12 32.02
N VAL A 465 9.34 -3.73 32.08
CA VAL A 465 9.03 -4.87 32.95
C VAL A 465 8.97 -6.11 32.07
N LYS A 466 9.76 -7.14 32.39
CA LYS A 466 9.71 -8.42 31.68
C LYS A 466 8.32 -9.04 31.88
N THR A 467 7.62 -9.28 30.79
CA THR A 467 6.24 -9.80 30.77
C THR A 467 6.13 -11.25 30.29
N ALA A 468 7.18 -11.79 29.68
CA ALA A 468 7.33 -13.23 29.46
C ALA A 468 8.81 -13.64 29.48
N SER A 469 9.08 -14.81 30.03
CA SER A 469 10.31 -15.58 29.83
C SER A 469 10.03 -16.80 28.95
N THR A 470 11.05 -17.26 28.22
CA THR A 470 11.09 -18.56 27.53
C THR A 470 9.99 -18.84 26.51
N ARG A 471 9.50 -17.82 25.79
CA ARG A 471 8.72 -18.02 24.56
C ARG A 471 9.64 -18.35 23.38
N LYS A 472 10.28 -19.52 23.41
CA LYS A 472 10.95 -20.05 22.20
C LYS A 472 9.88 -20.32 21.14
N CYS A 473 10.20 -19.99 19.89
CA CYS A 473 9.36 -20.38 18.76
C CYS A 473 9.25 -21.91 18.69
N VAL A 474 8.07 -22.43 18.36
CA VAL A 474 7.88 -23.88 18.24
C VAL A 474 8.60 -24.45 17.02
N LYS A 475 8.66 -25.78 16.91
CA LYS A 475 9.16 -26.44 15.70
C LYS A 475 8.41 -25.89 14.48
N PHE A 476 9.14 -25.60 13.41
CA PHE A 476 8.62 -24.97 12.20
C PHE A 476 8.09 -23.53 12.39
N ALA A 477 8.53 -22.81 13.42
CA ALA A 477 8.40 -21.36 13.53
C ALA A 477 9.77 -20.69 13.58
N SER A 478 9.86 -19.46 13.07
CA SER A 478 11.07 -18.64 13.12
C SER A 478 10.76 -17.28 13.75
N CYS A 479 11.67 -16.75 14.57
CA CYS A 479 11.55 -15.39 15.09
C CYS A 479 11.89 -14.38 13.98
N ARG A 480 10.89 -13.63 13.51
CA ARG A 480 11.03 -12.63 12.44
C ARG A 480 10.06 -11.46 12.66
N LEU A 481 10.13 -10.45 11.80
CA LEU A 481 9.07 -9.44 11.77
C LEU A 481 7.82 -10.04 11.14
N ASN A 482 6.65 -9.73 11.70
CA ASN A 482 5.34 -10.02 11.11
C ASN A 482 4.91 -8.87 10.16
N GLY A 483 3.73 -8.98 9.56
CA GLY A 483 3.19 -7.95 8.64
C GLY A 483 2.91 -6.58 9.28
N ASP A 484 2.82 -6.49 10.61
CA ASP A 484 2.70 -5.23 11.35
C ASP A 484 4.07 -4.62 11.71
N GLY A 485 5.18 -5.27 11.34
CA GLY A 485 6.54 -4.88 11.69
C GLY A 485 6.92 -5.20 13.14
N GLU A 486 6.11 -5.99 13.87
CA GLU A 486 6.40 -6.45 15.23
C GLU A 486 7.21 -7.76 15.18
N ARG A 487 8.11 -7.96 16.15
CA ARG A 487 8.95 -9.16 16.20
C ARG A 487 8.17 -10.29 16.87
N ALA A 488 7.90 -11.36 16.12
CA ALA A 488 7.14 -12.50 16.61
C ALA A 488 7.70 -13.83 16.08
N CYS A 489 7.35 -14.92 16.77
CA CYS A 489 7.44 -16.24 16.18
C CYS A 489 6.37 -16.38 15.09
N VAL A 490 6.79 -16.55 13.84
CA VAL A 490 5.90 -16.73 12.69
C VAL A 490 6.17 -18.12 12.12
N CYS A 491 5.11 -18.89 11.85
CA CYS A 491 5.27 -20.20 11.23
C CYS A 491 6.07 -20.11 9.92
N ASN A 492 6.88 -21.13 9.66
CA ASN A 492 7.60 -21.31 8.42
C ASN A 492 6.60 -21.64 7.30
N LYS A 493 7.00 -21.41 6.04
CA LYS A 493 6.13 -21.65 4.88
C LYS A 493 5.58 -23.08 4.86
N GLY A 494 4.29 -23.22 4.55
CA GLY A 494 3.57 -24.50 4.58
C GLY A 494 3.07 -24.96 5.96
N TYR A 495 3.25 -24.15 7.01
CA TYR A 495 2.74 -24.41 8.36
C TYR A 495 1.84 -23.26 8.84
N THR A 496 0.79 -23.57 9.60
CA THR A 496 -0.16 -22.60 10.18
C THR A 496 -0.28 -22.77 11.69
N GLY A 497 -0.57 -21.68 12.39
CA GLY A 497 -0.65 -21.62 13.85
C GLY A 497 -0.12 -20.30 14.42
N ASP A 498 -0.02 -20.22 15.74
CA ASP A 498 0.36 -18.99 16.46
C ASP A 498 1.88 -18.78 16.63
N GLY A 499 2.72 -19.75 16.23
CA GLY A 499 4.19 -19.65 16.31
C GLY A 499 4.80 -19.88 17.70
N TYR A 500 4.02 -19.79 18.78
CA TYR A 500 4.48 -19.95 20.16
C TYR A 500 3.96 -21.23 20.85
N LYS A 501 2.82 -21.77 20.41
CA LYS A 501 2.26 -23.05 20.85
C LYS A 501 2.10 -24.02 19.69
N LYS A 502 1.69 -23.51 18.52
CA LYS A 502 1.34 -24.33 17.36
C LYS A 502 1.95 -23.80 16.06
N CYS A 503 2.57 -24.69 15.30
CA CYS A 503 2.78 -24.58 13.85
C CYS A 503 2.67 -25.99 13.27
N GLU A 504 1.55 -26.29 12.64
CA GLU A 504 1.26 -27.61 12.05
C GLU A 504 1.01 -27.49 10.55
N ARG A 505 1.21 -28.58 9.82
CA ARG A 505 0.71 -28.70 8.45
C ARG A 505 -0.78 -29.06 8.51
N PRO A 506 -1.61 -28.58 7.57
CA PRO A 506 -2.99 -29.06 7.43
C PRO A 506 -3.04 -30.60 7.31
N GLU A 507 -3.96 -31.25 8.03
CA GLU A 507 -4.11 -32.71 8.02
C GLU A 507 -4.55 -33.28 6.67
N SER A 508 -5.20 -32.46 5.85
CA SER A 508 -5.59 -32.74 4.48
C SER A 508 -5.19 -31.61 3.54
N CYS A 509 -5.01 -31.95 2.27
CA CYS A 509 -4.87 -31.01 1.17
C CYS A 509 -6.22 -30.84 0.49
N LEU A 510 -6.53 -29.61 0.09
CA LEU A 510 -7.77 -29.24 -0.59
C LEU A 510 -7.43 -28.55 -1.90
N CYS A 511 -7.87 -29.16 -3.00
CA CYS A 511 -7.82 -28.58 -4.34
C CYS A 511 -9.24 -28.31 -4.82
N MET A 512 -9.44 -27.24 -5.58
CA MET A 512 -10.73 -26.90 -6.17
C MET A 512 -10.58 -26.58 -7.66
N ALA A 513 -11.67 -26.80 -8.39
CA ALA A 513 -11.92 -26.19 -9.70
C ALA A 513 -13.32 -25.58 -9.67
N SER A 514 -13.46 -24.35 -10.16
CA SER A 514 -14.74 -23.64 -10.22
C SER A 514 -14.78 -22.69 -11.41
N GLY A 515 -15.95 -22.43 -11.97
CA GLY A 515 -16.09 -21.56 -13.15
C GLY A 515 -15.38 -22.17 -14.35
N ASP A 516 -14.59 -21.37 -15.06
CA ASP A 516 -13.78 -21.83 -16.19
C ASP A 516 -12.35 -22.19 -15.82
N PRO A 517 -12.10 -23.51 -15.82
CA PRO A 517 -11.77 -24.25 -14.62
C PRO A 517 -10.61 -23.59 -13.88
N HIS A 518 -10.95 -22.71 -12.95
CA HIS A 518 -9.94 -22.05 -12.13
C HIS A 518 -9.45 -23.04 -11.09
N TYR A 519 -8.28 -23.64 -11.33
CA TYR A 519 -7.73 -24.59 -10.37
C TYR A 519 -7.05 -23.84 -9.25
N LYS A 520 -7.53 -24.06 -8.02
CA LYS A 520 -6.78 -23.76 -6.81
C LYS A 520 -6.02 -25.01 -6.41
N THR A 521 -4.69 -24.95 -6.49
CA THR A 521 -3.79 -26.05 -6.14
C THR A 521 -3.80 -26.34 -4.64
N TYR A 522 -3.29 -27.51 -4.26
CA TYR A 522 -3.19 -27.92 -2.86
C TYR A 522 -2.39 -26.97 -1.97
N ASP A 523 -1.42 -26.25 -2.55
CA ASP A 523 -0.56 -25.31 -1.82
C ASP A 523 -0.94 -23.83 -2.06
N GLY A 524 -2.06 -23.58 -2.76
CA GLY A 524 -2.72 -22.27 -2.85
C GLY A 524 -2.32 -21.39 -4.03
N SER A 525 -1.70 -21.96 -5.07
CA SER A 525 -1.59 -21.30 -6.38
C SER A 525 -2.89 -21.37 -7.16
N ILE A 526 -3.10 -20.40 -8.04
CA ILE A 526 -4.24 -20.35 -8.96
C ILE A 526 -3.74 -20.58 -10.39
N ILE A 527 -4.42 -21.45 -11.13
CA ILE A 527 -4.18 -21.75 -12.55
C ILE A 527 -5.47 -21.47 -13.31
N HIS A 528 -5.47 -20.44 -14.16
CA HIS A 528 -6.59 -20.12 -15.06
C HIS A 528 -6.33 -20.79 -16.41
N PHE A 529 -7.07 -21.84 -16.75
CA PHE A 529 -6.75 -22.70 -17.91
C PHE A 529 -8.01 -23.18 -18.64
N MET A 530 -8.38 -22.53 -19.74
CA MET A 530 -9.71 -22.69 -20.37
C MET A 530 -9.82 -23.89 -21.32
N GLY A 531 -9.04 -24.94 -21.05
CA GLY A 531 -9.05 -26.16 -21.83
C GLY A 531 -10.41 -26.88 -21.78
N ILE A 532 -10.90 -27.32 -22.96
CA ILE A 532 -12.18 -28.04 -23.16
C ILE A 532 -12.05 -29.57 -23.24
N CYS A 533 -10.89 -30.10 -22.91
CA CYS A 533 -10.64 -31.53 -22.99
C CYS A 533 -10.79 -32.20 -21.63
N LYS A 534 -10.38 -33.47 -21.56
CA LYS A 534 -10.27 -34.21 -20.30
C LYS A 534 -8.87 -34.02 -19.73
N TYR A 535 -8.77 -33.71 -18.44
CA TYR A 535 -7.50 -33.43 -17.77
C TYR A 535 -7.39 -34.21 -16.45
N THR A 536 -6.19 -34.65 -16.11
CA THR A 536 -5.87 -35.13 -14.76
C THR A 536 -5.83 -33.95 -13.80
N MET A 537 -6.93 -33.73 -13.07
CA MET A 537 -6.98 -32.73 -12.01
C MET A 537 -6.01 -33.12 -10.88
N THR A 538 -6.03 -34.38 -10.46
CA THR A 538 -5.12 -34.91 -9.43
C THR A 538 -5.14 -36.43 -9.39
N LYS A 539 -3.97 -37.06 -9.28
CA LYS A 539 -3.81 -38.52 -9.09
C LYS A 539 -2.65 -38.84 -8.16
N SER A 540 -2.71 -40.01 -7.52
CA SER A 540 -1.56 -40.58 -6.81
C SER A 540 -0.49 -41.01 -7.81
N LYS A 541 0.79 -40.89 -7.41
CA LYS A 541 1.93 -41.36 -8.20
C LYS A 541 2.13 -42.86 -8.14
N ASP A 542 1.89 -43.46 -6.97
CA ASP A 542 1.83 -44.91 -6.84
C ASP A 542 0.49 -45.41 -7.38
N SER A 543 0.55 -46.27 -8.41
CA SER A 543 -0.59 -46.94 -9.04
C SER A 543 -0.89 -48.32 -8.43
N ASN A 544 0.00 -48.83 -7.59
CA ASN A 544 -0.07 -50.17 -6.99
C ASN A 544 -0.60 -50.14 -5.56
N ASP A 545 -0.67 -48.97 -4.92
CA ASP A 545 -1.33 -48.76 -3.63
C ASP A 545 -2.84 -49.10 -3.73
N GLU A 546 -3.41 -49.82 -2.76
CA GLU A 546 -4.87 -50.09 -2.68
C GLU A 546 -5.70 -48.79 -2.72
N CYS A 547 -5.12 -47.74 -2.15
CA CYS A 547 -5.62 -46.38 -2.08
C CYS A 547 -5.14 -45.48 -3.22
N ALA A 548 -4.61 -46.05 -4.31
CA ALA A 548 -4.34 -45.31 -5.54
C ALA A 548 -5.63 -44.72 -6.11
N PHE A 549 -5.56 -43.48 -6.60
CA PHE A 549 -6.72 -42.78 -7.13
C PHE A 549 -6.35 -41.86 -8.29
N ASN A 550 -7.32 -41.61 -9.17
CA ASN A 550 -7.23 -40.63 -10.25
C ASN A 550 -8.54 -39.85 -10.33
N VAL A 551 -8.46 -38.52 -10.31
CA VAL A 551 -9.57 -37.59 -10.54
C VAL A 551 -9.33 -36.84 -11.83
N GLU A 552 -10.21 -37.09 -12.80
CA GLU A 552 -10.17 -36.44 -14.11
C GLU A 552 -11.40 -35.56 -14.30
N VAL A 553 -11.19 -34.38 -14.88
CA VAL A 553 -12.27 -33.44 -15.22
C VAL A 553 -12.34 -33.28 -16.73
N LYS A 554 -13.53 -33.48 -17.33
CA LYS A 554 -13.82 -33.09 -18.71
C LYS A 554 -14.51 -31.74 -18.65
N ASN A 555 -14.00 -30.78 -19.40
CA ASN A 555 -14.64 -29.48 -19.55
C ASN A 555 -15.35 -29.37 -20.90
N GLU A 556 -16.21 -28.38 -21.08
CA GLU A 556 -16.93 -28.10 -22.32
C GLU A 556 -17.29 -26.61 -22.43
N HIS A 557 -17.51 -26.10 -23.65
CA HIS A 557 -18.20 -24.83 -23.86
C HIS A 557 -19.71 -24.97 -23.62
N ARG A 558 -20.37 -23.93 -23.11
CA ARG A 558 -21.83 -23.91 -22.86
C ARG A 558 -22.49 -22.66 -23.41
N GLY A 559 -23.77 -22.78 -23.78
CA GLY A 559 -24.61 -21.64 -24.14
C GLY A 559 -24.13 -20.82 -25.34
N GLY A 560 -23.32 -21.40 -26.23
CA GLY A 560 -22.70 -20.69 -27.36
C GLY A 560 -21.45 -19.87 -27.01
N ASN A 561 -21.06 -19.77 -25.73
CA ASN A 561 -19.83 -19.09 -25.33
C ASN A 561 -18.62 -20.01 -25.50
N THR A 562 -17.74 -19.68 -26.44
CA THR A 562 -16.48 -20.40 -26.72
C THR A 562 -15.24 -19.78 -26.05
N ARG A 563 -15.39 -18.71 -25.25
CA ARG A 563 -14.26 -18.09 -24.54
C ARG A 563 -13.97 -18.73 -23.18
N VAL A 564 -14.99 -19.33 -22.57
CA VAL A 564 -14.96 -19.99 -21.26
C VAL A 564 -15.29 -21.47 -21.42
N SER A 565 -14.82 -22.33 -20.52
CA SER A 565 -15.25 -23.73 -20.44
C SER A 565 -15.84 -24.02 -19.06
N PHE A 566 -16.58 -25.12 -18.89
CA PHE A 566 -17.14 -25.52 -17.61
C PHE A 566 -16.93 -27.01 -17.41
N THR A 567 -16.75 -27.47 -16.18
CA THR A 567 -16.69 -28.92 -15.90
C THR A 567 -18.01 -29.59 -16.29
N LYS A 568 -17.95 -30.40 -17.36
CA LYS A 568 -19.00 -31.28 -17.86
C LYS A 568 -19.16 -32.47 -16.93
N SER A 569 -18.05 -33.12 -16.59
CA SER A 569 -18.07 -34.34 -15.80
C SER A 569 -16.79 -34.54 -15.00
N VAL A 570 -16.92 -35.25 -13.88
CA VAL A 570 -15.82 -35.65 -13.02
C VAL A 570 -15.77 -37.18 -12.95
N ASP A 571 -14.64 -37.74 -13.36
CA ASP A 571 -14.36 -39.17 -13.30
C ASP A 571 -13.43 -39.43 -12.11
N VAL A 572 -13.91 -40.19 -11.12
CA VAL A 572 -13.15 -40.60 -9.94
C VAL A 572 -12.87 -42.09 -10.03
N THR A 573 -11.62 -42.46 -10.27
CA THR A 573 -11.18 -43.87 -10.28
C THR A 573 -10.48 -44.20 -8.97
N ILE A 574 -10.98 -45.19 -8.24
CA ILE A 574 -10.41 -45.73 -6.99
C ILE A 574 -10.91 -47.16 -6.75
N TYR A 575 -10.11 -48.03 -6.13
CA TYR A 575 -10.42 -49.46 -5.91
C TYR A 575 -10.87 -50.24 -7.17
N GLY A 576 -10.32 -49.89 -8.34
CA GLY A 576 -10.71 -50.48 -9.63
C GLY A 576 -12.12 -50.12 -10.12
N LYS A 577 -12.80 -49.14 -9.50
CA LYS A 577 -14.09 -48.59 -9.94
C LYS A 577 -13.91 -47.18 -10.45
N THR A 578 -14.61 -46.84 -11.53
CA THR A 578 -14.71 -45.45 -12.04
C THR A 578 -16.11 -44.92 -11.78
N VAL A 579 -16.20 -43.88 -10.95
CA VAL A 579 -17.42 -43.11 -10.70
C VAL A 579 -17.40 -41.88 -11.60
N ARG A 580 -18.27 -41.85 -12.62
CA ARG A 580 -18.46 -40.67 -13.48
C ARG A 580 -19.68 -39.90 -13.00
N ILE A 581 -19.48 -38.65 -12.59
CA ILE A 581 -20.54 -37.72 -12.21
C ILE A 581 -20.78 -36.77 -13.38
N LEU A 582 -22.00 -36.76 -13.89
CA LEU A 582 -22.48 -36.01 -15.05
C LEU A 582 -23.35 -34.81 -14.61
N PRO A 583 -23.70 -33.89 -15.55
CA PRO A 583 -24.61 -32.79 -15.25
C PRO A 583 -25.96 -33.26 -14.72
N GLN A 584 -26.63 -32.41 -13.95
CA GLN A 584 -27.86 -32.75 -13.22
C GLN A 584 -27.67 -33.90 -12.21
N ARG A 585 -26.45 -34.07 -11.67
CA ARG A 585 -26.08 -35.06 -10.63
C ARG A 585 -26.34 -36.52 -11.02
N LYS A 586 -26.36 -36.83 -12.32
CA LYS A 586 -26.46 -38.20 -12.82
C LYS A 586 -25.14 -38.92 -12.57
N VAL A 587 -25.18 -40.14 -12.04
CA VAL A 587 -23.97 -40.91 -11.73
C VAL A 587 -23.93 -42.19 -12.54
N LEU A 588 -22.78 -42.46 -13.16
CA LEU A 588 -22.43 -43.74 -13.73
C LEU A 588 -21.36 -44.41 -12.84
N ILE A 589 -21.48 -45.73 -12.66
CA ILE A 589 -20.46 -46.57 -12.03
C ILE A 589 -20.00 -47.57 -13.10
N SER A 590 -18.74 -47.50 -13.52
CA SER A 590 -18.18 -48.32 -14.61
C SER A 590 -19.09 -48.35 -15.85
N GLY A 591 -19.48 -47.15 -16.32
CA GLY A 591 -20.36 -46.94 -17.48
C GLY A 591 -21.86 -47.13 -17.24
N ARG A 592 -22.30 -47.80 -16.15
CA ARG A 592 -23.73 -48.06 -15.89
C ARG A 592 -24.36 -46.97 -15.02
N ARG A 593 -25.50 -46.42 -15.43
CA ARG A 593 -26.25 -45.42 -14.65
C ARG A 593 -26.77 -46.03 -13.34
N ARG A 594 -26.59 -45.33 -12.23
CA ARG A 594 -27.02 -45.73 -10.88
C ARG A 594 -27.71 -44.55 -10.18
N HIS A 595 -28.56 -44.87 -9.22
CA HIS A 595 -29.24 -43.89 -8.37
C HIS A 595 -28.52 -43.77 -7.02
N LEU A 596 -28.48 -42.57 -6.46
CA LEU A 596 -27.86 -42.29 -5.16
C LEU A 596 -28.82 -42.64 -4.01
N PRO A 597 -28.32 -43.07 -2.83
CA PRO A 597 -26.92 -43.32 -2.51
C PRO A 597 -26.42 -44.69 -2.99
N ILE A 598 -25.13 -44.77 -3.31
CA ILE A 598 -24.43 -45.97 -3.81
C ILE A 598 -23.38 -46.40 -2.79
N LYS A 599 -23.24 -47.71 -2.60
CA LYS A 599 -22.12 -48.35 -1.90
C LYS A 599 -21.50 -49.38 -2.83
N GLU A 600 -20.18 -49.38 -2.93
CA GLU A 600 -19.38 -50.35 -3.70
C GLU A 600 -18.19 -50.82 -2.82
N ASN A 601 -17.53 -51.92 -3.20
CA ASN A 601 -16.37 -52.49 -2.49
C ASN A 601 -16.62 -52.62 -0.98
N ASP A 602 -17.68 -53.34 -0.59
CA ASP A 602 -18.10 -53.58 0.81
C ASP A 602 -18.31 -52.29 1.63
N GLY A 603 -18.63 -51.19 0.95
CA GLY A 603 -18.80 -49.87 1.55
C GLY A 603 -17.50 -49.09 1.79
N LYS A 604 -16.34 -49.59 1.32
CA LYS A 604 -15.10 -48.80 1.21
C LYS A 604 -15.28 -47.61 0.27
N LEU A 605 -16.14 -47.73 -0.74
CA LEU A 605 -16.53 -46.65 -1.65
C LEU A 605 -18.01 -46.30 -1.45
N LYS A 606 -18.31 -45.01 -1.24
CA LYS A 606 -19.67 -44.49 -1.08
C LYS A 606 -19.86 -43.29 -2.00
N VAL A 607 -20.98 -43.24 -2.71
CA VAL A 607 -21.36 -42.06 -3.50
C VAL A 607 -22.74 -41.62 -3.04
N PHE A 608 -22.88 -40.39 -2.58
CA PHE A 608 -24.14 -39.89 -2.02
C PHE A 608 -24.32 -38.40 -2.31
N GLN A 609 -25.57 -37.93 -2.28
CA GLN A 609 -25.82 -36.49 -2.37
C GLN A 609 -25.61 -35.87 -0.99
N SER A 610 -24.86 -34.76 -0.94
CA SER A 610 -24.61 -33.96 0.25
C SER A 610 -24.89 -32.49 -0.08
N GLY A 611 -26.03 -31.97 0.38
CA GLY A 611 -26.51 -30.66 -0.03
C GLY A 611 -26.67 -30.54 -1.55
N ARG A 612 -25.91 -29.61 -2.16
CA ARG A 612 -25.87 -29.38 -3.61
C ARG A 612 -24.90 -30.29 -4.37
N PHE A 613 -24.08 -31.08 -3.69
CA PHE A 613 -23.03 -31.91 -4.29
C PHE A 613 -23.42 -33.38 -4.38
N VAL A 614 -22.92 -34.06 -5.41
CA VAL A 614 -22.61 -35.49 -5.32
C VAL A 614 -21.23 -35.62 -4.72
N GLN A 615 -21.12 -36.37 -3.63
CA GLN A 615 -19.86 -36.64 -2.94
C GLN A 615 -19.47 -38.11 -3.12
N VAL A 616 -18.28 -38.34 -3.67
CA VAL A 616 -17.56 -39.61 -3.60
C VAL A 616 -16.72 -39.60 -2.33
N TRP A 617 -16.89 -40.63 -1.50
CA TRP A 617 -16.13 -40.86 -0.29
C TRP A 617 -15.46 -42.22 -0.36
N SER A 618 -14.19 -42.27 0.04
CA SER A 618 -13.42 -43.52 0.16
C SER A 618 -12.94 -43.73 1.60
N SER A 619 -12.79 -45.00 2.00
CA SER A 619 -12.15 -45.35 3.28
C SER A 619 -10.66 -44.98 3.34
N CYS A 620 -10.02 -44.77 2.18
CA CYS A 620 -8.68 -44.18 2.06
C CYS A 620 -8.61 -42.70 2.44
N GLY A 621 -9.76 -42.07 2.72
CA GLY A 621 -9.88 -40.66 3.14
C GLY A 621 -9.97 -39.65 2.00
N VAL A 622 -9.77 -40.09 0.74
CA VAL A 622 -10.01 -39.26 -0.45
C VAL A 622 -11.51 -38.97 -0.58
N LYS A 623 -11.85 -37.69 -0.71
CA LYS A 623 -13.22 -37.21 -0.92
C LYS A 623 -13.24 -36.30 -2.14
N VAL A 624 -14.15 -36.56 -3.06
CA VAL A 624 -14.40 -35.71 -4.24
C VAL A 624 -15.84 -35.23 -4.19
N LYS A 625 -16.07 -33.94 -4.41
CA LYS A 625 -17.40 -33.36 -4.56
C LYS A 625 -17.54 -32.75 -5.95
N PHE A 626 -18.67 -32.99 -6.61
CA PHE A 626 -19.07 -32.24 -7.81
C PHE A 626 -20.55 -31.87 -7.70
N ASP A 627 -20.88 -30.61 -7.96
CA ASP A 627 -22.25 -30.10 -7.88
C ASP A 627 -23.16 -30.58 -9.04
N GLY A 628 -22.55 -31.06 -10.12
CA GLY A 628 -23.21 -31.37 -11.38
C GLY A 628 -23.38 -30.15 -12.29
N HIS A 629 -22.59 -29.08 -12.06
CA HIS A 629 -22.61 -27.84 -12.83
C HIS A 629 -21.20 -27.26 -13.08
N HIS A 630 -20.49 -26.77 -12.07
CA HIS A 630 -19.21 -26.06 -12.23
C HIS A 630 -18.18 -26.30 -11.12
N ALA A 631 -18.59 -26.67 -9.90
CA ALA A 631 -17.69 -26.72 -8.75
C ALA A 631 -17.25 -28.14 -8.42
N VAL A 632 -15.94 -28.37 -8.52
CA VAL A 632 -15.25 -29.59 -8.09
C VAL A 632 -14.37 -29.27 -6.89
N SER A 633 -14.42 -30.10 -5.85
CA SER A 633 -13.40 -30.09 -4.79
C SER A 633 -12.87 -31.49 -4.52
N VAL A 634 -11.55 -31.56 -4.29
CA VAL A 634 -10.83 -32.80 -3.99
C VAL A 634 -10.07 -32.62 -2.67
N ILE A 635 -10.47 -33.37 -1.66
CA ILE A 635 -9.82 -33.42 -0.35
C ILE A 635 -9.06 -34.74 -0.24
N VAL A 636 -7.75 -34.65 0.00
CA VAL A 636 -6.85 -35.80 0.15
C VAL A 636 -6.12 -35.73 1.50
N PRO A 637 -6.02 -36.83 2.26
CA PRO A 637 -5.27 -36.85 3.51
C PRO A 637 -3.77 -36.57 3.33
N GLY A 638 -3.13 -36.03 4.37
CA GLY A 638 -1.71 -35.67 4.37
C GLY A 638 -0.73 -36.81 4.06
N LYS A 639 -1.16 -38.07 4.06
CA LYS A 639 -0.35 -39.23 3.62
C LYS A 639 0.07 -39.16 2.15
N TYR A 640 -0.68 -38.45 1.31
CA TYR A 640 -0.41 -38.32 -0.13
C TYR A 640 0.55 -37.16 -0.49
N ARG A 641 1.01 -36.37 0.49
CA ARG A 641 1.89 -35.21 0.24
C ARG A 641 3.17 -35.62 -0.49
N ASN A 642 3.55 -34.84 -1.50
CA ASN A 642 4.65 -35.11 -2.46
C ASN A 642 4.42 -36.32 -3.41
N ALA A 643 3.45 -37.20 -3.12
CA ALA A 643 3.13 -38.41 -3.86
C ALA A 643 1.92 -38.23 -4.82
N MET A 644 1.70 -37.01 -5.29
CA MET A 644 0.62 -36.64 -6.21
C MET A 644 1.15 -35.84 -7.40
N GLU A 645 0.37 -35.85 -8.49
CA GLU A 645 0.55 -35.03 -9.68
C GLU A 645 -0.80 -34.73 -10.35
N GLY A 646 -0.81 -33.75 -11.26
CA GLY A 646 -2.00 -33.19 -11.87
C GLY A 646 -2.05 -31.67 -11.69
N LEU A 647 -3.12 -31.04 -12.19
CA LEU A 647 -3.34 -29.60 -12.11
C LEU A 647 -3.41 -29.06 -10.67
N CYS A 648 -3.72 -29.91 -9.68
CA CYS A 648 -3.71 -29.55 -8.26
C CYS A 648 -2.32 -29.45 -7.61
N GLY A 649 -1.23 -29.77 -8.32
CA GLY A 649 0.11 -29.81 -7.74
C GLY A 649 0.36 -31.01 -6.82
N ASN A 650 1.32 -30.88 -5.88
CA ASN A 650 1.87 -32.02 -5.13
C ASN A 650 1.61 -31.99 -3.60
N CYS A 651 1.09 -30.87 -3.06
CA CYS A 651 0.83 -30.65 -1.63
C CYS A 651 2.07 -30.72 -0.70
N ASN A 652 3.21 -30.16 -1.11
CA ASN A 652 4.42 -30.12 -0.29
C ASN A 652 4.45 -28.90 0.68
N GLY A 653 3.59 -27.89 0.46
CA GLY A 653 3.53 -26.62 1.18
C GLY A 653 4.16 -25.43 0.44
N ASP A 654 4.54 -25.58 -0.83
CA ASP A 654 5.21 -24.57 -1.65
C ASP A 654 4.47 -24.26 -2.97
N LYS A 655 3.55 -23.29 -2.89
CA LYS A 655 2.87 -22.66 -4.05
C LYS A 655 3.78 -22.28 -5.23
N ASN A 656 5.09 -22.10 -5.04
CA ASN A 656 6.01 -21.72 -6.10
C ASN A 656 6.32 -22.86 -7.06
N ASP A 657 6.16 -24.11 -6.64
CA ASP A 657 6.54 -25.29 -7.43
C ASP A 657 5.35 -26.03 -8.06
N ASP A 658 4.14 -25.51 -7.85
CA ASP A 658 2.89 -25.94 -8.51
C ASP A 658 2.87 -25.65 -10.03
N PHE A 659 3.66 -24.68 -10.51
CA PHE A 659 3.74 -24.34 -11.93
C PHE A 659 4.70 -25.27 -12.68
N ARG A 660 4.43 -26.56 -12.64
CA ARG A 660 5.22 -27.61 -13.32
C ARG A 660 4.38 -28.38 -14.33
N THR A 661 4.98 -28.70 -15.48
CA THR A 661 4.39 -29.66 -16.42
C THR A 661 4.44 -31.08 -15.84
N LYS A 662 3.71 -32.02 -16.47
CA LYS A 662 3.73 -33.45 -16.15
C LYS A 662 5.13 -34.07 -16.13
N GLU A 663 6.07 -33.56 -16.94
CA GLU A 663 7.48 -33.96 -17.00
C GLU A 663 8.33 -33.29 -15.89
N GLY A 664 7.73 -32.45 -15.04
CA GLY A 664 8.38 -31.77 -13.92
C GLY A 664 9.02 -30.41 -14.25
N LYS A 665 8.93 -29.94 -15.51
CA LYS A 665 9.52 -28.67 -15.96
C LYS A 665 8.84 -27.48 -15.28
N ASP A 666 9.60 -26.69 -14.53
CA ASP A 666 9.15 -25.41 -13.96
C ASP A 666 8.89 -24.39 -15.09
N VAL A 667 7.66 -23.89 -15.16
CA VAL A 667 7.20 -22.86 -16.10
C VAL A 667 6.73 -21.58 -15.38
N LYS A 668 7.01 -21.41 -14.09
CA LYS A 668 6.53 -20.26 -13.27
C LYS A 668 6.83 -18.89 -13.88
N LYS A 669 7.98 -18.74 -14.55
CA LYS A 669 8.41 -17.49 -15.20
C LYS A 669 7.92 -17.31 -16.64
N ASP A 670 7.30 -18.34 -17.22
CA ASP A 670 6.77 -18.31 -18.57
C ASP A 670 5.51 -17.44 -18.65
N LYS A 671 5.27 -16.81 -19.81
CA LYS A 671 4.04 -16.07 -20.08
C LYS A 671 2.86 -17.03 -20.23
N ASN A 672 3.09 -18.22 -20.81
CA ASN A 672 2.06 -19.18 -21.17
C ASN A 672 1.94 -20.31 -20.12
N ARG A 673 2.42 -20.05 -18.89
CA ARG A 673 2.56 -21.04 -17.81
C ARG A 673 1.29 -21.84 -17.49
N TYR A 674 0.10 -21.23 -17.57
CA TYR A 674 -1.14 -21.94 -17.27
C TYR A 674 -1.50 -22.97 -18.34
N SER A 675 -1.39 -22.61 -19.63
CA SER A 675 -1.56 -23.55 -20.74
C SER A 675 -0.51 -24.64 -20.70
N LEU A 676 0.78 -24.27 -20.53
CA LEU A 676 1.88 -25.25 -20.45
C LEU A 676 1.67 -26.31 -19.35
N VAL A 677 1.14 -25.92 -18.18
CA VAL A 677 0.74 -26.89 -17.14
C VAL A 677 -0.49 -27.67 -17.60
N GLY A 678 -1.57 -26.98 -17.97
CA GLY A 678 -2.84 -27.54 -18.41
C GLY A 678 -2.73 -28.63 -19.47
N ASP A 679 -2.05 -28.30 -20.57
CA ASP A 679 -1.86 -29.13 -21.76
C ASP A 679 -1.07 -30.40 -21.44
N SER A 680 -0.06 -30.29 -20.57
CA SER A 680 0.75 -31.45 -20.15
C SER A 680 -0.04 -32.50 -19.37
N PHE A 681 -1.16 -32.12 -18.75
CA PHE A 681 -2.06 -33.02 -18.03
C PHE A 681 -3.33 -33.38 -18.83
N ALA A 682 -3.39 -33.07 -20.12
CA ALA A 682 -4.44 -33.56 -21.01
C ALA A 682 -4.40 -35.09 -21.13
N VAL A 683 -5.58 -35.72 -21.13
CA VAL A 683 -5.75 -37.17 -21.31
C VAL A 683 -6.75 -37.46 -22.43
N ILE A 684 -6.66 -38.66 -23.00
CA ILE A 684 -7.57 -39.09 -24.07
C ILE A 684 -8.96 -39.30 -23.46
N ASP A 685 -9.96 -38.67 -24.07
CA ASP A 685 -11.36 -38.91 -23.75
C ASP A 685 -11.90 -40.04 -24.62
N GLN A 686 -12.33 -41.14 -24.01
CA GLN A 686 -12.81 -42.32 -24.74
C GLN A 686 -14.19 -42.11 -25.39
N ASP A 687 -14.90 -41.06 -24.99
CA ASP A 687 -16.19 -40.66 -25.56
C ASP A 687 -16.04 -39.67 -26.75
N ASP A 688 -14.81 -39.40 -27.21
CA ASP A 688 -14.46 -38.35 -28.20
C ASP A 688 -13.58 -38.91 -29.34
N GLU A 689 -14.19 -39.21 -30.48
CA GLU A 689 -13.53 -39.88 -31.62
C GLU A 689 -12.48 -39.00 -32.35
N THR A 690 -12.38 -37.72 -32.02
CA THR A 690 -11.63 -36.72 -32.82
C THR A 690 -10.11 -36.78 -32.69
N GLY A 691 -9.56 -37.56 -31.75
CA GLY A 691 -8.16 -37.97 -31.72
C GLY A 691 -7.14 -36.83 -31.58
N LYS A 692 -6.77 -36.53 -30.32
CA LYS A 692 -5.78 -35.53 -29.86
C LYS A 692 -6.38 -34.13 -29.66
N CYS A 693 -6.69 -33.84 -28.39
CA CYS A 693 -6.97 -32.49 -27.89
C CYS A 693 -5.87 -31.50 -28.31
N ILE A 694 -6.26 -30.41 -28.97
CA ILE A 694 -5.44 -29.21 -29.10
C ILE A 694 -6.20 -28.09 -28.39
N THR A 695 -5.62 -27.60 -27.30
CA THR A 695 -6.07 -26.39 -26.63
C THR A 695 -5.74 -25.19 -27.50
N GLN A 696 -6.76 -24.41 -27.86
CA GLN A 696 -6.54 -23.09 -28.44
C GLN A 696 -6.24 -22.12 -27.30
N GLU A 697 -5.22 -21.27 -27.49
CA GLU A 697 -4.95 -20.18 -26.54
C GLU A 697 -6.15 -19.22 -26.53
N SER A 698 -6.88 -19.17 -25.41
CA SER A 698 -7.85 -18.12 -25.18
C SER A 698 -7.12 -16.77 -25.17
N PRO A 699 -7.47 -15.80 -26.04
CA PRO A 699 -6.87 -14.48 -25.98
C PRO A 699 -7.14 -13.85 -24.60
N PRO A 700 -6.25 -12.98 -24.09
CA PRO A 700 -6.42 -12.37 -22.77
C PRO A 700 -7.73 -11.58 -22.74
N VAL A 701 -8.72 -12.10 -22.00
CA VAL A 701 -10.04 -11.49 -21.88
C VAL A 701 -9.87 -10.17 -21.14
N THR A 702 -10.18 -9.08 -21.83
CA THR A 702 -10.17 -7.75 -21.25
C THR A 702 -11.62 -7.30 -21.01
N CYS A 703 -11.95 -7.09 -19.73
CA CYS A 703 -13.20 -6.42 -19.38
C CYS A 703 -13.29 -5.06 -20.07
N ASP A 704 -14.39 -4.78 -20.77
CA ASP A 704 -14.68 -3.38 -21.11
C ASP A 704 -14.92 -2.55 -19.84
N ASN A 705 -14.67 -1.25 -19.91
CA ASN A 705 -14.74 -0.34 -18.77
C ASN A 705 -16.15 -0.23 -18.13
N LYS A 706 -17.21 -0.67 -18.83
CA LYS A 706 -18.58 -0.72 -18.31
C LYS A 706 -18.79 -2.02 -17.53
N MET A 707 -18.37 -3.15 -18.08
CA MET A 707 -18.49 -4.46 -17.45
C MET A 707 -17.61 -4.58 -16.21
N SER A 708 -16.35 -4.12 -16.26
CA SER A 708 -15.43 -4.10 -15.12
C SER A 708 -16.00 -3.37 -13.89
N LYS A 709 -16.69 -2.25 -14.11
CA LYS A 709 -17.39 -1.51 -13.04
C LYS A 709 -18.59 -2.26 -12.49
N LEU A 710 -19.38 -2.88 -13.38
CA LEU A 710 -20.58 -3.63 -13.02
C LEU A 710 -20.22 -4.87 -12.16
N VAL A 711 -19.20 -5.61 -12.59
CA VAL A 711 -18.53 -6.71 -11.88
C VAL A 711 -18.15 -6.32 -10.45
N ALA A 712 -17.52 -5.16 -10.26
CA ALA A 712 -17.03 -4.72 -8.96
C ALA A 712 -18.13 -4.38 -7.95
N THR A 713 -19.40 -4.31 -8.37
CA THR A 713 -20.53 -4.05 -7.46
C THR A 713 -20.98 -5.31 -6.71
N ASN A 714 -21.63 -5.11 -5.56
CA ASN A 714 -22.31 -6.18 -4.82
C ASN A 714 -23.50 -6.80 -5.59
N ALA A 715 -23.87 -6.30 -6.78
CA ALA A 715 -24.85 -6.93 -7.67
C ALA A 715 -24.23 -8.01 -8.59
N TYR A 716 -22.90 -8.15 -8.54
CA TYR A 716 -22.06 -9.13 -9.23
C TYR A 716 -20.99 -9.67 -8.24
N CYS A 717 -19.70 -9.47 -8.52
CA CYS A 717 -18.58 -10.06 -7.80
C CYS A 717 -18.17 -9.30 -6.53
N GLY A 718 -18.57 -8.03 -6.38
CA GLY A 718 -18.13 -7.15 -5.28
C GLY A 718 -18.39 -7.70 -3.88
N LEU A 719 -19.41 -8.54 -3.72
CA LEU A 719 -19.71 -9.23 -2.46
C LEU A 719 -18.52 -10.03 -1.91
N ILE A 720 -17.70 -10.61 -2.80
CA ILE A 720 -16.52 -11.41 -2.45
C ILE A 720 -15.48 -10.58 -1.67
N ILE A 721 -15.40 -9.26 -1.92
CA ILE A 721 -14.42 -8.33 -1.32
C ILE A 721 -15.04 -7.35 -0.31
N ASP A 722 -16.34 -7.44 -0.04
CA ASP A 722 -17.04 -6.57 0.90
C ASP A 722 -16.73 -6.94 2.36
N LYS A 723 -15.76 -6.21 2.94
CA LYS A 723 -15.31 -6.31 4.35
C LYS A 723 -16.42 -6.04 5.40
N LYS A 724 -17.62 -5.64 5.00
CA LYS A 724 -18.79 -5.45 5.89
C LYS A 724 -19.99 -6.33 5.51
N GLY A 725 -19.97 -6.93 4.32
CA GLY A 725 -21.04 -7.76 3.76
C GLY A 725 -21.08 -9.18 4.33
N ALA A 726 -21.77 -10.07 3.61
CA ALA A 726 -22.02 -11.45 4.02
C ALA A 726 -20.75 -12.26 4.32
N PHE A 727 -19.64 -11.94 3.64
CA PHE A 727 -18.37 -12.66 3.73
C PHE A 727 -17.35 -12.02 4.69
N LYS A 728 -17.71 -10.97 5.44
CA LYS A 728 -16.80 -10.16 6.27
C LYS A 728 -15.84 -10.97 7.15
N ASP A 729 -16.31 -12.07 7.76
CA ASP A 729 -15.53 -12.90 8.69
C ASP A 729 -14.59 -13.87 7.97
N CYS A 730 -14.92 -14.25 6.74
CA CYS A 730 -14.06 -15.01 5.84
C CYS A 730 -12.98 -14.09 5.26
N ILE A 731 -13.35 -12.91 4.74
CA ILE A 731 -12.42 -11.90 4.22
C ILE A 731 -11.44 -11.42 5.30
N ARG A 732 -11.88 -11.31 6.56
CA ARG A 732 -11.03 -10.94 7.70
C ARG A 732 -9.95 -11.98 8.04
N GLN A 733 -10.22 -13.26 7.76
CA GLN A 733 -9.29 -14.37 8.02
C GLN A 733 -8.44 -14.71 6.79
N PHE A 734 -9.02 -14.58 5.59
CA PHE A 734 -8.43 -14.99 4.31
C PHE A 734 -8.56 -13.87 3.26
N PRO A 735 -7.93 -12.70 3.46
CA PRO A 735 -8.08 -11.55 2.56
C PRO A 735 -7.51 -11.79 1.15
N ASP A 736 -6.43 -12.57 1.03
CA ASP A 736 -5.82 -12.90 -0.27
C ASP A 736 -6.70 -13.85 -1.08
N LEU A 737 -7.40 -14.76 -0.38
CA LEU A 737 -8.34 -15.72 -0.96
C LEU A 737 -9.55 -15.00 -1.57
N ALA A 738 -10.12 -14.03 -0.83
CA ALA A 738 -11.16 -13.13 -1.35
C ALA A 738 -10.70 -12.38 -2.61
N LYS A 739 -9.46 -11.87 -2.62
CA LYS A 739 -8.90 -11.18 -3.79
C LYS A 739 -8.78 -12.11 -5.01
N GLN A 740 -8.35 -13.36 -4.82
CA GLN A 740 -8.24 -14.36 -5.90
C GLN A 740 -9.60 -14.67 -6.51
N PHE A 741 -10.59 -15.07 -5.69
CA PHE A 741 -11.94 -15.40 -6.15
C PHE A 741 -12.67 -14.21 -6.81
N PHE A 742 -12.34 -12.98 -6.43
CA PHE A 742 -12.87 -11.78 -7.07
C PHE A 742 -12.31 -11.55 -8.49
N GLU A 743 -10.99 -11.68 -8.68
CA GLU A 743 -10.39 -11.52 -10.01
C GLU A 743 -10.82 -12.67 -10.95
N SER A 744 -11.05 -13.86 -10.39
CA SER A 744 -11.73 -14.98 -11.05
C SER A 744 -13.14 -14.61 -11.52
N CYS A 745 -14.07 -14.29 -10.61
CA CYS A 745 -15.44 -13.88 -10.95
C CYS A 745 -15.48 -12.74 -11.98
N LYS A 746 -14.51 -11.82 -11.92
CA LYS A 746 -14.33 -10.74 -12.88
C LYS A 746 -13.91 -11.23 -14.27
N PHE A 747 -13.01 -12.20 -14.35
CA PHE A 747 -12.63 -12.85 -15.61
C PHE A 747 -13.87 -13.49 -16.25
N ASP A 748 -14.57 -14.37 -15.53
CA ASP A 748 -15.74 -15.13 -15.99
C ASP A 748 -16.78 -14.22 -16.64
N ILE A 749 -17.18 -13.16 -15.91
CA ILE A 749 -18.19 -12.20 -16.35
C ILE A 749 -17.76 -11.40 -17.59
N CYS A 750 -16.47 -11.09 -17.70
CA CYS A 750 -15.95 -10.33 -18.83
C CYS A 750 -15.73 -11.17 -20.09
N SER A 751 -15.71 -12.49 -19.97
CA SER A 751 -15.65 -13.42 -21.10
C SER A 751 -16.99 -13.58 -21.82
N ILE A 752 -18.10 -13.09 -21.24
CA ILE A 752 -19.46 -13.23 -21.77
C ILE A 752 -19.84 -12.01 -22.64
N ASP A 753 -20.31 -12.25 -23.86
CA ASP A 753 -20.77 -11.21 -24.80
C ASP A 753 -22.15 -10.62 -24.42
N LYS A 754 -22.20 -9.95 -23.26
CA LYS A 754 -23.30 -9.08 -22.79
C LYS A 754 -24.69 -9.72 -22.65
N GLU A 755 -24.83 -11.02 -22.84
CA GLU A 755 -26.09 -11.74 -22.63
C GLU A 755 -26.45 -11.80 -21.14
N GLU A 756 -27.49 -11.07 -20.74
CA GLU A 756 -27.89 -10.86 -19.34
C GLU A 756 -28.16 -12.16 -18.57
N ARG A 757 -28.68 -13.18 -19.25
CA ARG A 757 -28.94 -14.50 -18.66
C ARG A 757 -27.67 -15.26 -18.29
N LEU A 758 -26.66 -15.25 -19.18
CA LEU A 758 -25.37 -15.87 -18.92
C LEU A 758 -24.63 -15.12 -17.81
N LEU A 759 -24.57 -13.78 -17.91
CA LEU A 759 -24.00 -12.90 -16.89
C LEU A 759 -24.62 -13.10 -15.49
N SER A 760 -25.94 -13.37 -15.42
CA SER A 760 -26.61 -13.63 -14.14
C SER A 760 -26.45 -15.05 -13.62
N THR A 761 -26.06 -16.00 -14.47
CA THR A 761 -25.73 -17.36 -14.03
C THR A 761 -24.32 -17.36 -13.45
N GLU A 762 -23.36 -16.86 -14.24
CA GLU A 762 -21.94 -16.85 -13.91
C GLU A 762 -21.65 -16.15 -12.58
N LYS A 763 -22.21 -14.95 -12.36
CA LYS A 763 -21.97 -14.20 -11.11
C LYS A 763 -22.43 -14.96 -9.87
N CYS A 764 -23.42 -15.84 -10.01
CA CYS A 764 -23.95 -16.63 -8.92
C CYS A 764 -23.14 -17.91 -8.67
N ASP A 765 -22.41 -18.38 -9.68
CA ASP A 765 -21.56 -19.56 -9.63
C ASP A 765 -20.18 -19.19 -9.07
N SER A 766 -19.57 -18.08 -9.51
CA SER A 766 -18.28 -17.61 -8.95
C SER A 766 -18.42 -17.13 -7.49
N VAL A 767 -19.55 -16.51 -7.11
CA VAL A 767 -19.84 -16.15 -5.70
C VAL A 767 -20.20 -17.38 -4.86
N GLU A 768 -20.82 -18.42 -5.45
CA GLU A 768 -21.02 -19.71 -4.77
C GLU A 768 -19.69 -20.43 -4.50
N ALA A 769 -18.75 -20.41 -5.45
CA ALA A 769 -17.43 -20.99 -5.27
C ALA A 769 -16.65 -20.33 -4.10
N PHE A 770 -16.71 -19.00 -3.97
CA PHE A 770 -16.09 -18.32 -2.82
C PHE A 770 -16.79 -18.66 -1.50
N ALA A 771 -18.11 -18.87 -1.50
CA ALA A 771 -18.84 -19.27 -0.31
C ALA A 771 -18.45 -20.67 0.18
N GLU A 772 -18.27 -21.62 -0.74
CA GLU A 772 -17.75 -22.95 -0.41
C GLU A 772 -16.34 -22.90 0.14
N GLU A 773 -15.46 -22.10 -0.46
CA GLU A 773 -14.12 -21.90 0.06
C GLU A 773 -14.15 -21.37 1.51
N CYS A 774 -15.03 -20.41 1.82
CA CYS A 774 -15.22 -19.95 3.19
C CYS A 774 -15.70 -21.09 4.12
N GLU A 775 -16.66 -21.91 3.68
CA GLU A 775 -17.20 -23.02 4.48
C GLU A 775 -16.18 -24.15 4.71
N GLU A 776 -15.36 -24.51 3.72
CA GLU A 776 -14.27 -25.50 3.86
C GLU A 776 -13.15 -25.00 4.79
N ASN A 777 -12.94 -23.68 4.89
CA ASN A 777 -12.06 -23.07 5.90
C ASN A 777 -12.78 -22.83 7.26
N GLY A 778 -13.97 -23.40 7.47
CA GLY A 778 -14.70 -23.36 8.73
C GLY A 778 -15.51 -22.08 9.00
N VAL A 779 -15.70 -21.23 8.00
CA VAL A 779 -16.44 -19.97 8.10
C VAL A 779 -17.79 -20.08 7.39
N SER A 780 -18.85 -20.36 8.15
CA SER A 780 -20.22 -20.39 7.61
C SER A 780 -20.68 -19.00 7.16
N VAL A 781 -21.25 -18.91 5.96
CA VAL A 781 -21.60 -17.66 5.28
C VAL A 781 -23.04 -17.67 4.75
N LYS A 782 -23.79 -16.59 4.99
CA LYS A 782 -25.18 -16.43 4.50
C LYS A 782 -25.25 -15.26 3.52
N TRP A 783 -25.17 -15.58 2.23
CA TRP A 783 -24.97 -14.58 1.17
C TRP A 783 -26.10 -14.49 0.12
N ARG A 784 -26.86 -15.57 -0.11
CA ARG A 784 -28.02 -15.56 -1.02
C ARG A 784 -29.18 -14.79 -0.41
N THR A 785 -29.89 -14.01 -1.22
CA THR A 785 -31.08 -13.24 -0.80
C THR A 785 -32.21 -13.37 -1.82
N SER A 786 -33.39 -12.85 -1.51
CA SER A 786 -34.52 -12.79 -2.45
C SER A 786 -34.22 -11.97 -3.72
N SER A 787 -33.26 -11.04 -3.66
CA SER A 787 -32.85 -10.15 -4.74
C SER A 787 -31.48 -10.46 -5.35
N PHE A 788 -30.69 -11.36 -4.76
CA PHE A 788 -29.36 -11.74 -5.24
C PHE A 788 -29.17 -13.25 -5.21
N CYS A 789 -28.98 -13.83 -6.40
CA CYS A 789 -28.73 -15.25 -6.59
C CYS A 789 -29.76 -16.15 -5.86
N ARG A 790 -31.04 -15.84 -6.06
CA ARG A 790 -32.15 -16.66 -5.60
C ARG A 790 -32.06 -18.06 -6.25
N LYS A 791 -32.27 -19.09 -5.44
CA LYS A 791 -32.49 -20.48 -5.87
C LYS A 791 -33.99 -20.81 -5.75
#